data_AF-A0A553G3A0-F1
#
_entry.id   AF-A0A553G3A0-F1
#
_cell.length_a   1.000
_cell.length_b   1.000
_cell.length_c   1.000
_cell.angle_alpha   90.00
_cell.angle_beta   90.00
_cell.angle_gamma   90.00
#
_symmetry.space_group_name_H-M   'P 1'
#
loop_
_entity.id
_entity.type
_entity.pdbx_description
1 polymer ?
#
loop_
_entity_poly.entity_id
_entity_poly.type
_entity_poly.pdbx_seq_one_letter_code
_entity_poly.pdbx_strand_id
1 'polypeptide(L)'
;MNIFNNILKNVFVLIVLMLGSTQFGAGQNLVQNGTFEDHQTEDLRVFDGPWRGNKINWDKDGPGSALASEEAVFEGEYGFFFKRDASDLQQNNITIWQDVPVVAGKVYEFSFMAKLQNTTDNVLRFGIKKMVDGSPVDVWLWKQDTLEVNEYSTWKSYEGTVTIPDNSDGVRLNFFRNPGGDSCFIDNVILTEYIPEPDENLIKNGYFEDNQTEDLRVFDGPWRGNKINWEKDGPGTALASEEAKYEGNYSFFFKRDASDQQQNNITIWQDVSVEAGRVYEFSFMAKLQNTNDNVLRFGIKKMVDGSPVDVWIWKQDTLEVSEFSNWNNYKGAITIPHNASGVRFNFFRNPGGDSCFIDNVILKPIDLEPKTYYVSSSMGNDDDDGLSPQTAWKSLDRVNEAVLVPSDTVYFKANDEFIGQLRVGYSGTVGKNIVFTRYGEGNKPRLNGSGGEGGDYSDVVYIENQEYIEVSSLEISNDRRVPRSGDKDTRCYGVHVRNSGPESKEHFRLRDLTIMDIYPVTIEGVEFQYVDVAGIYFYTTENWPANPKHMRDIIVEDCLITRTGKFGVWVKHNGIAQEGVGNDTINKNMDVIVRNNHILETGGSGITVSRAYNVLLENNLIRYPGYIERDERMIGRGSGTWMYSVINGISQYNHIYHPRGHDDSYGQHIDYQCRNIIYQYNYSEDSEGGFAQILGNNFNCTYRFNISVNDGFREVNSVSVSGNSLKVSNFSRPERILSDSCYFYNNTIYVDKLIEPCIYFDAKKVFVYNNIFQALNYGSIGKRAVITNYTKYDIDISNNLFDGAVTQLLKVFDSNMVSGDPGFKNPGGYLPDDYSITKSCNAIGNGLSFVEPHFPMAGKGIFKDIPSNPIVDIFGNPIDIQNIRPNIGAQAGNGANQMKCVNDLALMVNPVRNSIVLSVPENNTKGSYGFQIVDMAGKVIQNLGSFEPVGGKVTIPLSSGLYNGVYILRINEQNRQYGLSFLYLKE
;
A
#
# COMPACT_ATOMS: atom_id res chain seq x y z
N MET A 1 -1.87 -62.22 17.49
CA MET A 1 -3.14 -62.06 18.24
C MET A 1 -2.99 -61.46 19.65
N ASN A 2 -1.80 -60.99 20.08
CA ASN A 2 -1.62 -60.26 21.36
C ASN A 2 -1.20 -58.79 21.20
N ILE A 3 -1.31 -58.21 20.01
CA ILE A 3 -1.04 -56.77 19.75
C ILE A 3 -2.35 -55.98 19.54
N PHE A 4 -3.47 -56.66 19.27
CA PHE A 4 -4.77 -56.01 19.02
C PHE A 4 -5.56 -55.65 20.29
N ASN A 5 -5.22 -56.22 21.47
CA ASN A 5 -5.93 -55.93 22.73
C ASN A 5 -5.32 -54.77 23.56
N ASN A 6 -4.13 -54.28 23.21
CA ASN A 6 -3.54 -53.08 23.85
C ASN A 6 -3.91 -51.77 23.13
N ILE A 7 -4.47 -51.84 21.93
CA ILE A 7 -4.90 -50.65 21.18
C ILE A 7 -6.35 -50.24 21.54
N LEU A 8 -7.18 -51.16 22.06
CA LEU A 8 -8.56 -50.86 22.48
C LEU A 8 -8.71 -50.38 23.93
N LYS A 9 -7.66 -50.46 24.78
CA LYS A 9 -7.68 -49.88 26.15
C LYS A 9 -7.15 -48.45 26.24
N ASN A 10 -6.40 -47.98 25.24
CA ASN A 10 -5.90 -46.60 25.18
C ASN A 10 -6.83 -45.62 24.43
N VAL A 11 -7.99 -46.09 23.94
CA VAL A 11 -9.00 -45.25 23.26
C VAL A 11 -10.17 -44.86 24.18
N PHE A 12 -10.26 -45.41 25.40
CA PHE A 12 -11.31 -45.06 26.37
C PHE A 12 -10.86 -44.13 27.51
N VAL A 13 -9.59 -43.70 27.52
CA VAL A 13 -9.05 -42.74 28.51
C VAL A 13 -8.82 -41.34 27.88
N LEU A 14 -9.01 -41.19 26.57
CA LEU A 14 -8.81 -39.92 25.86
C LEU A 14 -10.10 -39.12 25.58
N ILE A 15 -11.28 -39.57 26.02
CA ILE A 15 -12.57 -38.90 25.74
C ILE A 15 -13.18 -38.22 26.99
N VAL A 16 -12.55 -38.31 28.17
CA VAL A 16 -13.03 -37.61 29.39
C VAL A 16 -12.10 -36.47 29.83
N LEU A 17 -10.98 -36.22 29.12
CA LEU A 17 -10.05 -35.11 29.40
C LEU A 17 -10.15 -33.92 28.41
N MET A 18 -11.13 -33.91 27.49
CA MET A 18 -11.36 -32.82 26.53
C MET A 18 -12.65 -32.01 26.78
N LEU A 19 -13.23 -32.06 27.97
CA LEU A 19 -14.33 -31.18 28.35
C LEU A 19 -14.10 -30.66 29.78
N GLY A 20 -13.52 -29.46 29.88
CA GLY A 20 -13.34 -28.74 31.14
C GLY A 20 -11.93 -28.24 31.41
N SER A 21 -11.37 -27.41 30.53
CA SER A 21 -10.38 -26.40 30.95
C SER A 21 -10.45 -25.20 30.02
N THR A 22 -11.04 -24.12 30.52
CA THR A 22 -10.85 -22.77 30.01
C THR A 22 -9.37 -22.42 30.19
N GLN A 23 -8.74 -21.88 29.14
CA GLN A 23 -7.36 -21.38 29.20
C GLN A 23 -7.26 -20.26 30.23
N PHE A 24 -6.55 -20.51 31.33
CA PHE A 24 -6.09 -19.47 32.25
C PHE A 24 -4.77 -18.88 31.73
N GLY A 25 -4.62 -17.56 31.87
CA GLY A 25 -3.48 -16.79 31.35
C GLY A 25 -2.12 -17.19 31.93
N ALA A 26 -1.05 -16.68 31.32
CA ALA A 26 0.34 -17.03 31.58
C ALA A 26 0.92 -16.51 32.93
N GLY A 27 0.24 -16.77 34.05
CA GLY A 27 0.75 -16.52 35.40
C GLY A 27 1.53 -17.71 35.97
N GLN A 28 2.52 -17.47 36.83
CA GLN A 28 3.14 -18.54 37.63
C GLN A 28 2.14 -19.04 38.68
N ASN A 29 1.76 -20.32 38.61
CA ASN A 29 0.99 -20.96 39.68
C ASN A 29 1.85 -21.01 40.95
N LEU A 30 1.42 -20.31 42.00
CA LEU A 30 2.14 -20.30 43.29
C LEU A 30 1.77 -21.50 44.16
N VAL A 31 0.60 -22.11 43.91
CA VAL A 31 0.12 -23.31 44.60
C VAL A 31 -0.54 -24.26 43.60
N GLN A 32 -0.18 -25.55 43.67
CA GLN A 32 -0.92 -26.65 43.07
C GLN A 32 -0.76 -27.89 43.97
N ASN A 33 -1.83 -28.28 44.67
CA ASN A 33 -1.82 -29.39 45.62
C ASN A 33 -2.95 -30.39 45.32
N GLY A 34 -2.77 -31.67 45.69
CA GLY A 34 -3.77 -32.73 45.46
C GLY A 34 -4.68 -33.02 46.66
N THR A 35 -5.48 -34.10 46.58
CA THR A 35 -6.67 -34.33 47.42
C THR A 35 -6.39 -34.61 48.90
N PHE A 36 -7.11 -33.92 49.80
CA PHE A 36 -7.07 -34.12 51.26
C PHE A 36 -8.36 -34.78 51.80
N GLU A 37 -8.24 -35.65 52.82
CA GLU A 37 -9.36 -36.26 53.54
C GLU A 37 -9.17 -36.18 55.08
N ASP A 38 -10.24 -35.76 55.79
CA ASP A 38 -10.30 -35.67 57.26
C ASP A 38 -11.43 -36.54 57.83
N HIS A 39 -11.13 -37.56 58.66
CA HIS A 39 -12.14 -38.47 59.25
C HIS A 39 -12.48 -38.17 60.73
N GLN A 40 -13.73 -38.43 61.15
CA GLN A 40 -14.27 -38.19 62.50
C GLN A 40 -13.50 -38.81 63.69
N THR A 41 -12.58 -39.73 63.43
CA THR A 41 -11.86 -40.48 64.46
C THR A 41 -10.39 -40.55 64.11
N GLU A 42 -9.61 -39.63 64.70
CA GLU A 42 -8.19 -39.79 65.00
C GLU A 42 -7.18 -39.84 63.82
N ASP A 43 -7.63 -39.75 62.55
CA ASP A 43 -6.77 -39.89 61.35
C ASP A 43 -7.01 -38.80 60.27
N LEU A 44 -5.93 -38.12 59.85
CA LEU A 44 -5.88 -37.31 58.61
C LEU A 44 -5.11 -38.07 57.52
N ARG A 45 -5.59 -38.09 56.27
CA ARG A 45 -4.96 -38.83 55.16
C ARG A 45 -4.84 -37.97 53.89
N VAL A 46 -3.67 -38.01 53.25
CA VAL A 46 -3.37 -37.37 51.94
C VAL A 46 -3.26 -38.46 50.89
N PHE A 47 -4.07 -38.42 49.83
CA PHE A 47 -4.21 -39.56 48.91
C PHE A 47 -3.51 -39.40 47.56
N ASP A 48 -3.36 -38.20 46.99
CA ASP A 48 -2.65 -38.01 45.71
C ASP A 48 -1.94 -36.64 45.61
N GLY A 49 -0.70 -36.66 45.12
CA GLY A 49 0.26 -35.53 45.07
C GLY A 49 1.71 -36.01 45.27
N PRO A 50 2.76 -35.23 44.95
CA PRO A 50 4.16 -35.65 45.11
C PRO A 50 4.57 -35.94 46.57
N TRP A 51 3.70 -35.64 47.54
CA TRP A 51 3.92 -35.76 48.97
C TRP A 51 3.20 -37.01 49.54
N ARG A 52 3.77 -38.20 49.33
CA ARG A 52 3.36 -39.41 50.07
C ARG A 52 4.24 -39.58 51.31
N GLY A 53 3.73 -39.21 52.49
CA GLY A 53 4.47 -39.45 53.74
C GLY A 53 3.70 -39.18 55.03
N ASN A 54 3.50 -40.24 55.82
CA ASN A 54 3.10 -40.30 57.25
C ASN A 54 1.62 -40.10 57.64
N LYS A 55 1.14 -41.07 58.43
CA LYS A 55 -0.14 -41.11 59.13
C LYS A 55 0.04 -40.45 60.49
N ILE A 56 -0.79 -39.47 60.85
CA ILE A 56 -0.78 -38.86 62.18
C ILE A 56 -1.93 -39.48 62.97
N ASN A 57 -1.58 -40.31 63.96
CA ASN A 57 -2.53 -40.83 64.95
C ASN A 57 -2.54 -39.88 66.15
N TRP A 58 -3.71 -39.37 66.52
CA TRP A 58 -3.89 -38.61 67.75
C TRP A 58 -4.29 -39.56 68.90
N ASP A 59 -3.42 -39.68 69.92
CA ASP A 59 -3.57 -40.29 71.27
C ASP A 59 -3.23 -41.78 71.58
N LYS A 60 -2.29 -41.97 72.54
CA LYS A 60 -2.50 -42.64 73.86
C LYS A 60 -1.23 -42.60 74.73
N ASP A 61 -1.27 -41.91 75.89
CA ASP A 61 -0.77 -42.43 77.19
C ASP A 61 -1.02 -41.46 78.37
N GLY A 62 -2.03 -41.78 79.20
CA GLY A 62 -2.10 -41.42 80.64
C GLY A 62 -2.41 -39.96 81.05
N PRO A 63 -2.99 -39.73 82.25
CA PRO A 63 -3.52 -38.42 82.63
C PRO A 63 -2.39 -37.46 83.01
N GLY A 64 -2.01 -36.61 82.07
CA GLY A 64 -1.00 -35.57 82.25
C GLY A 64 -0.73 -34.82 80.96
N SER A 65 -1.65 -33.92 80.58
CA SER A 65 -1.46 -32.80 79.64
C SER A 65 -0.77 -33.12 78.30
N ALA A 66 -1.53 -33.53 77.28
CA ALA A 66 -1.20 -33.15 75.90
C ALA A 66 -1.53 -31.66 75.75
N LEU A 67 -0.49 -30.84 75.56
CA LEU A 67 -0.58 -29.40 75.42
C LEU A 67 -1.31 -29.03 74.11
N ALA A 68 -2.11 -27.97 74.15
CA ALA A 68 -2.96 -27.45 73.08
C ALA A 68 -2.19 -26.84 71.87
N SER A 69 -1.12 -27.47 71.39
CA SER A 69 -0.22 -26.82 70.43
C SER A 69 0.55 -27.74 69.47
N GLU A 70 0.07 -28.95 69.16
CA GLU A 70 0.75 -29.75 68.14
C GLU A 70 0.33 -29.29 66.73
N GLU A 71 1.20 -28.50 66.08
CA GLU A 71 1.14 -28.22 64.65
C GLU A 71 1.78 -29.40 63.89
N ALA A 72 1.05 -29.96 62.93
CA ALA A 72 1.61 -30.92 61.99
C ALA A 72 2.04 -30.20 60.71
N VAL A 73 3.31 -30.40 60.30
CA VAL A 73 3.90 -29.81 59.10
C VAL A 73 4.15 -30.89 58.07
N PHE A 74 3.64 -30.73 56.85
CA PHE A 74 4.07 -31.51 55.69
C PHE A 74 5.20 -30.76 54.97
N GLU A 75 6.41 -31.32 54.97
CA GLU A 75 7.55 -30.69 54.29
C GLU A 75 7.35 -30.67 52.78
N GLY A 76 7.29 -29.45 52.23
CA GLY A 76 7.28 -29.07 50.83
C GLY A 76 7.28 -27.55 50.73
N GLU A 77 7.68 -26.96 49.58
CA GLU A 77 7.95 -25.52 49.46
C GLU A 77 6.74 -24.62 49.84
N TYR A 78 5.52 -25.18 49.87
CA TYR A 78 4.28 -24.55 50.36
C TYR A 78 3.37 -25.56 51.11
N GLY A 79 3.86 -26.20 52.17
CA GLY A 79 3.09 -27.20 52.94
C GLY A 79 1.78 -26.68 53.57
N PHE A 80 0.77 -27.54 53.71
CA PHE A 80 -0.41 -27.27 54.53
C PHE A 80 -0.12 -27.54 56.01
N PHE A 81 -0.70 -26.72 56.87
CA PHE A 81 -0.65 -26.81 58.31
C PHE A 81 -2.03 -27.12 58.88
N PHE A 82 -2.05 -27.86 59.97
CA PHE A 82 -3.26 -28.33 60.62
C PHE A 82 -3.19 -28.00 62.11
N LYS A 83 -4.30 -27.47 62.65
CA LYS A 83 -4.47 -27.28 64.09
C LYS A 83 -5.90 -27.56 64.49
N ARG A 84 -6.03 -28.27 65.61
CA ARG A 84 -7.26 -28.36 66.38
C ARG A 84 -7.26 -27.24 67.41
N ASP A 85 -8.17 -26.28 67.30
CA ASP A 85 -8.14 -25.11 68.17
C ASP A 85 -8.86 -25.40 69.49
N ALA A 86 -8.10 -25.61 70.57
CA ALA A 86 -8.65 -25.96 71.89
C ALA A 86 -9.17 -24.75 72.69
N SER A 87 -8.96 -23.51 72.21
CA SER A 87 -9.45 -22.28 72.86
C SER A 87 -10.95 -22.03 72.67
N ASP A 88 -11.59 -22.76 71.76
CA ASP A 88 -13.04 -22.73 71.59
C ASP A 88 -13.66 -24.02 72.16
N LEU A 89 -13.75 -24.07 73.49
CA LEU A 89 -14.32 -25.18 74.26
C LEU A 89 -15.82 -25.44 73.96
N GLN A 90 -16.42 -24.75 72.98
CA GLN A 90 -17.76 -25.06 72.49
C GLN A 90 -17.83 -25.48 71.02
N GLN A 91 -16.77 -25.35 70.21
CA GLN A 91 -16.87 -25.66 68.78
C GLN A 91 -15.68 -26.38 68.13
N ASN A 92 -14.73 -27.00 68.83
CA ASN A 92 -13.87 -28.11 68.30
C ASN A 92 -13.45 -28.02 66.79
N ASN A 93 -13.18 -26.81 66.28
CA ASN A 93 -13.08 -26.55 64.84
C ASN A 93 -11.71 -27.03 64.34
N ILE A 94 -11.71 -27.67 63.17
CA ILE A 94 -10.47 -28.01 62.46
C ILE A 94 -10.16 -26.86 61.52
N THR A 95 -8.96 -26.28 61.66
CA THR A 95 -8.44 -25.27 60.75
C THR A 95 -7.33 -25.90 59.93
N ILE A 96 -7.49 -25.88 58.61
CA ILE A 96 -6.46 -26.22 57.64
C ILE A 96 -6.00 -24.91 57.04
N TRP A 97 -4.70 -24.64 57.03
CA TRP A 97 -4.19 -23.45 56.37
C TRP A 97 -2.93 -23.67 55.56
N GLN A 98 -2.68 -22.76 54.63
CA GLN A 98 -1.46 -22.71 53.85
C GLN A 98 -0.98 -21.27 53.78
N ASP A 99 0.28 -21.05 54.11
CA ASP A 99 0.93 -19.75 53.98
C ASP A 99 1.56 -19.67 52.59
N VAL A 100 1.20 -18.64 51.84
CA VAL A 100 1.65 -18.43 50.47
C VAL A 100 2.30 -17.05 50.39
N PRO A 101 3.60 -16.96 50.03
CA PRO A 101 4.23 -15.68 49.78
C PRO A 101 3.59 -15.02 48.55
N VAL A 102 3.29 -13.73 48.67
CA VAL A 102 2.69 -12.92 47.61
C VAL A 102 3.36 -11.55 47.58
N VAL A 103 3.28 -10.86 46.45
CA VAL A 103 3.83 -9.52 46.30
C VAL A 103 2.79 -8.50 46.75
N ALA A 104 3.19 -7.61 47.65
CA ALA A 104 2.38 -6.50 48.12
C ALA A 104 1.87 -5.63 46.96
N GLY A 105 0.63 -5.13 47.05
CA GLY A 105 0.02 -4.27 46.04
C GLY A 105 -0.51 -5.00 44.79
N LYS A 106 -0.35 -6.32 44.68
CA LYS A 106 -0.86 -7.12 43.55
C LYS A 106 -2.23 -7.73 43.82
N VAL A 107 -2.89 -8.19 42.76
CA VAL A 107 -4.12 -8.99 42.82
C VAL A 107 -3.79 -10.44 42.53
N TYR A 108 -4.45 -11.37 43.23
CA TYR A 108 -4.31 -12.80 43.01
C TYR A 108 -5.68 -13.41 42.75
N GLU A 109 -5.73 -14.40 41.88
CA GLU A 109 -6.88 -15.26 41.67
C GLU A 109 -6.70 -16.55 42.47
N PHE A 110 -7.75 -17.00 43.16
CA PHE A 110 -7.77 -18.27 43.87
C PHE A 110 -8.85 -19.18 43.30
N SER A 111 -8.59 -20.49 43.28
CA SER A 111 -9.62 -21.50 43.03
C SER A 111 -9.37 -22.76 43.86
N PHE A 112 -10.43 -23.50 44.17
CA PHE A 112 -10.36 -24.82 44.81
C PHE A 112 -11.64 -25.62 44.58
N MET A 113 -11.54 -26.93 44.75
CA MET A 113 -12.65 -27.87 44.76
C MET A 113 -12.92 -28.32 46.19
N ALA A 114 -14.19 -28.42 46.59
CA ALA A 114 -14.56 -29.01 47.87
C ALA A 114 -15.74 -29.98 47.77
N LYS A 115 -15.77 -30.98 48.65
CA LYS A 115 -16.83 -31.98 48.77
C LYS A 115 -17.05 -32.36 50.24
N LEU A 116 -18.30 -32.57 50.64
CA LEU A 116 -18.68 -33.09 51.96
C LEU A 116 -19.28 -34.50 51.83
N GLN A 117 -18.98 -35.38 52.77
CA GLN A 117 -19.51 -36.75 52.80
C GLN A 117 -20.18 -37.05 54.14
N ASN A 118 -21.50 -37.26 54.10
CA ASN A 118 -22.39 -37.61 55.22
C ASN A 118 -22.56 -36.56 56.36
N THR A 119 -23.85 -36.38 56.72
CA THR A 119 -24.48 -35.53 57.77
C THR A 119 -24.90 -34.08 57.41
N THR A 120 -26.07 -33.69 57.94
CA THR A 120 -26.81 -32.42 57.71
C THR A 120 -26.21 -31.18 58.36
N ASP A 121 -25.16 -31.33 59.19
CA ASP A 121 -24.66 -30.26 60.06
C ASP A 121 -23.21 -29.83 59.73
N ASN A 122 -22.64 -30.31 58.62
CA ASN A 122 -21.31 -29.90 58.16
C ASN A 122 -21.35 -28.51 57.50
N VAL A 123 -20.61 -27.55 58.06
CA VAL A 123 -20.32 -26.25 57.43
C VAL A 123 -18.83 -26.16 57.13
N LEU A 124 -18.49 -26.01 55.85
CA LEU A 124 -17.14 -25.64 55.40
C LEU A 124 -17.12 -24.12 55.15
N ARG A 125 -16.08 -23.45 55.65
CA ARG A 125 -15.82 -22.02 55.42
C ARG A 125 -14.45 -21.85 54.82
N PHE A 126 -14.27 -20.81 54.02
CA PHE A 126 -12.97 -20.46 53.44
C PHE A 126 -12.68 -18.98 53.69
N GLY A 127 -11.41 -18.64 53.91
CA GLY A 127 -10.98 -17.25 54.02
C GLY A 127 -9.49 -17.07 53.82
N ILE A 128 -9.11 -15.88 53.36
CA ILE A 128 -7.73 -15.49 53.11
C ILE A 128 -7.36 -14.41 54.13
N LYS A 129 -6.37 -14.68 54.98
CA LYS A 129 -5.82 -13.70 55.93
C LYS A 129 -4.57 -13.04 55.37
N LYS A 130 -4.36 -11.80 55.79
CA LYS A 130 -3.13 -11.04 55.54
C LYS A 130 -1.97 -11.58 56.37
N MET A 131 -0.77 -11.67 55.80
CA MET A 131 0.48 -11.93 56.54
C MET A 131 1.34 -10.66 56.63
N VAL A 132 2.05 -10.49 57.73
CA VAL A 132 3.07 -9.44 57.92
C VAL A 132 4.25 -10.07 58.66
N ASP A 133 5.47 -9.85 58.16
CA ASP A 133 6.72 -10.40 58.70
C ASP A 133 6.66 -11.93 58.92
N GLY A 134 6.08 -12.64 57.95
CA GLY A 134 5.93 -14.10 57.95
C GLY A 134 4.87 -14.65 58.91
N SER A 135 4.02 -13.81 59.51
CA SER A 135 2.97 -14.22 60.45
C SER A 135 1.58 -13.71 60.07
N PRO A 136 0.50 -14.48 60.28
CA PRO A 136 -0.87 -14.02 59.98
C PRO A 136 -1.27 -12.93 60.97
N VAL A 137 -1.77 -11.81 60.47
CA VAL A 137 -2.44 -10.81 61.30
C VAL A 137 -3.95 -11.03 61.25
N ASP A 138 -4.68 -10.54 62.26
CA ASP A 138 -6.13 -10.72 62.33
C ASP A 138 -6.89 -9.76 61.39
N VAL A 139 -6.56 -9.86 60.10
CA VAL A 139 -7.16 -9.08 59.01
C VAL A 139 -7.53 -10.06 57.91
N TRP A 140 -8.83 -10.22 57.67
CA TRP A 140 -9.37 -11.00 56.56
C TRP A 140 -9.35 -10.16 55.28
N LEU A 141 -8.63 -10.63 54.27
CA LEU A 141 -8.63 -10.05 52.92
C LEU A 141 -9.83 -10.53 52.11
N TRP A 142 -10.25 -11.78 52.34
CA TRP A 142 -11.43 -12.39 51.75
C TRP A 142 -12.00 -13.44 52.71
N LYS A 143 -13.33 -13.60 52.76
CA LYS A 143 -13.96 -14.63 53.61
C LYS A 143 -15.33 -15.01 53.06
N GLN A 144 -15.65 -16.30 53.13
CA GLN A 144 -16.99 -16.82 52.93
C GLN A 144 -17.38 -17.69 54.13
N ASP A 145 -18.38 -17.20 54.89
CA ASP A 145 -18.79 -17.75 56.18
C ASP A 145 -19.49 -19.12 56.10
N THR A 146 -20.02 -19.47 54.92
CA THR A 146 -20.60 -20.77 54.61
C THR A 146 -20.43 -21.02 53.11
N LEU A 147 -19.76 -22.11 52.74
CA LEU A 147 -19.75 -22.60 51.37
C LEU A 147 -21.02 -23.43 51.12
N GLU A 148 -21.72 -23.20 50.00
CA GLU A 148 -22.95 -23.92 49.65
C GLU A 148 -22.69 -25.38 49.24
N VAL A 149 -22.21 -26.22 50.14
CA VAL A 149 -22.00 -27.65 49.90
C VAL A 149 -23.22 -28.42 50.43
N ASN A 150 -24.42 -28.06 49.95
CA ASN A 150 -25.69 -28.60 50.44
C ASN A 150 -26.04 -29.99 49.86
N GLU A 151 -25.28 -30.46 48.87
CA GLU A 151 -25.51 -31.73 48.18
C GLU A 151 -24.45 -32.75 48.57
N TYR A 152 -24.91 -33.83 49.20
CA TYR A 152 -24.06 -34.94 49.61
C TYR A 152 -23.35 -35.54 48.40
N SER A 153 -22.06 -35.80 48.54
CA SER A 153 -21.23 -36.60 47.63
C SER A 153 -20.82 -36.01 46.27
N THR A 154 -21.14 -34.74 45.95
CA THR A 154 -20.68 -34.03 44.73
C THR A 154 -19.54 -33.05 45.02
N TRP A 155 -18.59 -32.93 44.08
CA TRP A 155 -17.54 -31.91 44.12
C TRP A 155 -18.09 -30.57 43.61
N LYS A 156 -17.77 -29.47 44.31
CA LYS A 156 -18.07 -28.10 43.88
C LYS A 156 -16.79 -27.29 43.73
N SER A 157 -16.72 -26.47 42.69
CA SER A 157 -15.65 -25.50 42.45
C SER A 157 -15.97 -24.16 43.11
N TYR A 158 -14.94 -23.53 43.64
CA TYR A 158 -14.97 -22.18 44.20
C TYR A 158 -13.82 -21.37 43.60
N GLU A 159 -14.10 -20.14 43.21
CA GLU A 159 -13.12 -19.22 42.61
C GLU A 159 -13.39 -17.77 43.06
N GLY A 160 -12.36 -16.93 42.99
CA GLY A 160 -12.47 -15.51 43.28
C GLY A 160 -11.13 -14.80 43.22
N THR A 161 -11.13 -13.49 43.49
CA THR A 161 -9.91 -12.67 43.51
C THR A 161 -9.70 -12.01 44.87
N VAL A 162 -8.44 -11.75 45.21
CA VAL A 162 -8.02 -11.06 46.44
C VAL A 162 -6.93 -10.04 46.14
N THR A 163 -7.11 -8.81 46.62
CA THR A 163 -6.09 -7.75 46.51
C THR A 163 -5.20 -7.77 47.76
N ILE A 164 -3.88 -7.73 47.56
CA ILE A 164 -2.87 -7.79 48.61
C ILE A 164 -2.49 -6.36 49.03
N PRO A 165 -2.68 -5.97 50.30
CA PRO A 165 -2.28 -4.64 50.77
C PRO A 165 -0.77 -4.41 50.66
N ASP A 166 -0.35 -3.15 50.46
CA ASP A 166 1.06 -2.74 50.30
C ASP A 166 1.99 -3.13 51.46
N ASN A 167 1.42 -3.48 52.61
CA ASN A 167 2.13 -3.89 53.81
C ASN A 167 1.90 -5.38 54.16
N SER A 168 1.77 -6.24 53.13
CA SER A 168 1.61 -7.69 53.27
C SER A 168 2.75 -8.40 52.55
N ASP A 169 3.39 -9.37 53.20
CA ASP A 169 4.48 -10.19 52.62
C ASP A 169 4.01 -11.61 52.24
N GLY A 170 2.76 -11.93 52.53
CA GLY A 170 2.13 -13.22 52.23
C GLY A 170 0.63 -13.18 52.48
N VAL A 171 -0.02 -14.31 52.19
CA VAL A 171 -1.40 -14.60 52.61
C VAL A 171 -1.50 -15.97 53.24
N ARG A 172 -2.48 -16.15 54.14
CA ARG A 172 -2.86 -17.45 54.68
C ARG A 172 -4.22 -17.86 54.13
N LEU A 173 -4.24 -18.92 53.35
CA LEU A 173 -5.48 -19.59 52.91
C LEU A 173 -5.99 -20.42 54.08
N ASN A 174 -7.20 -20.19 54.58
CA ASN A 174 -7.77 -20.90 55.73
C ASN A 174 -9.08 -21.59 55.34
N PHE A 175 -9.17 -22.88 55.66
CA PHE A 175 -10.39 -23.66 55.57
C PHE A 175 -10.83 -24.04 56.99
N PHE A 176 -12.09 -23.74 57.31
CA PHE A 176 -12.69 -24.01 58.61
C PHE A 176 -13.81 -25.00 58.50
N ARG A 177 -13.88 -25.89 59.48
CA ARG A 177 -14.96 -26.87 59.58
C ARG A 177 -15.52 -26.96 61.00
N ASN A 178 -16.84 -26.98 61.11
CA ASN A 178 -17.54 -27.27 62.37
C ASN A 178 -17.37 -28.75 62.79
N PRO A 179 -17.28 -29.06 64.10
CA PRO A 179 -17.19 -30.41 64.59
C PRO A 179 -18.55 -31.10 64.61
N GLY A 180 -18.60 -32.30 64.06
CA GLY A 180 -19.78 -33.17 64.16
C GLY A 180 -20.25 -33.80 62.87
N GLY A 181 -19.68 -33.48 61.71
CA GLY A 181 -19.99 -34.20 60.49
C GLY A 181 -18.90 -35.14 60.00
N ASP A 182 -19.23 -35.98 59.02
CA ASP A 182 -18.32 -36.93 58.40
C ASP A 182 -17.59 -36.25 57.21
N SER A 183 -16.43 -36.77 56.84
CA SER A 183 -15.31 -36.14 56.12
C SER A 183 -15.55 -34.95 55.16
N CYS A 184 -14.62 -33.98 55.17
CA CYS A 184 -14.50 -32.97 54.11
C CYS A 184 -13.30 -33.28 53.19
N PHE A 185 -13.47 -32.96 51.91
CA PHE A 185 -12.43 -33.08 50.90
C PHE A 185 -12.19 -31.71 50.27
N ILE A 186 -10.91 -31.35 50.14
CA ILE A 186 -10.46 -30.15 49.45
C ILE A 186 -9.42 -30.60 48.42
N ASP A 187 -9.51 -30.08 47.21
CA ASP A 187 -8.61 -30.43 46.11
C ASP A 187 -8.40 -29.22 45.18
N ASN A 188 -7.37 -29.27 44.32
CA ASN A 188 -7.06 -28.24 43.34
C ASN A 188 -7.00 -26.81 43.91
N VAL A 189 -6.41 -26.64 45.11
CA VAL A 189 -6.19 -25.30 45.65
C VAL A 189 -5.11 -24.61 44.80
N ILE A 190 -5.50 -23.54 44.12
CA ILE A 190 -4.65 -22.74 43.25
C ILE A 190 -4.71 -21.30 43.73
N LEU A 191 -3.54 -20.66 43.81
CA LEU A 191 -3.40 -19.22 43.95
C LEU A 191 -2.39 -18.77 42.88
N THR A 192 -2.83 -17.90 41.98
CA THR A 192 -2.01 -17.44 40.85
C THR A 192 -2.00 -15.93 40.84
N GLU A 193 -0.85 -15.32 40.57
CA GLU A 193 -0.76 -13.88 40.39
C GLU A 193 -1.68 -13.47 39.24
N TYR A 194 -2.69 -12.67 39.55
CA TYR A 194 -3.54 -12.08 38.54
C TYR A 194 -2.78 -10.88 37.99
N ILE A 195 -2.17 -11.08 36.82
CA ILE A 195 -1.59 -10.01 36.02
C ILE A 195 -2.72 -9.48 35.16
N PRO A 196 -3.43 -8.39 35.56
CA PRO A 196 -4.18 -7.65 34.57
C PRO A 196 -3.19 -7.19 33.51
N GLU A 197 -3.51 -7.42 32.23
CA GLU A 197 -2.75 -6.89 31.10
C GLU A 197 -2.34 -5.43 31.40
N PRO A 198 -1.05 -5.07 31.24
CA PRO A 198 -0.57 -3.74 31.55
C PRO A 198 -1.47 -2.68 30.89
N ASP A 199 -1.66 -1.57 31.58
CA ASP A 199 -2.62 -0.53 31.23
C ASP A 199 -2.16 0.33 30.04
N GLU A 200 -1.98 -0.32 28.88
CA GLU A 200 -1.58 0.29 27.61
C GLU A 200 -2.71 0.27 26.56
N ASN A 201 -3.82 -0.40 26.85
CA ASN A 201 -4.96 -0.46 25.94
C ASN A 201 -5.78 0.84 26.01
N LEU A 202 -5.92 1.52 24.88
CA LEU A 202 -6.73 2.73 24.70
C LEU A 202 -8.24 2.46 24.76
N ILE A 203 -8.65 1.20 24.55
CA ILE A 203 -9.99 0.69 24.84
C ILE A 203 -9.84 -0.50 25.78
N LYS A 204 -10.58 -0.48 26.89
CA LYS A 204 -10.92 -1.66 27.69
C LYS A 204 -12.39 -1.52 28.04
N ASN A 205 -13.21 -2.56 27.90
CA ASN A 205 -14.49 -2.63 28.61
C ASN A 205 -15.24 -3.94 28.43
N GLY A 206 -16.14 -4.16 29.39
CA GLY A 206 -16.81 -5.42 29.66
C GLY A 206 -17.96 -5.77 28.73
N TYR A 207 -18.52 -6.92 29.06
CA TYR A 207 -19.59 -7.63 28.39
C TYR A 207 -20.79 -6.76 28.02
N PHE A 208 -21.17 -6.81 26.74
CA PHE A 208 -22.41 -6.22 26.23
C PHE A 208 -23.46 -7.31 25.98
N GLU A 209 -24.69 -7.10 26.46
CA GLU A 209 -25.83 -7.97 26.18
C GLU A 209 -26.98 -7.16 25.56
N ASP A 210 -27.42 -7.56 24.37
CA ASP A 210 -28.61 -7.06 23.69
C ASP A 210 -29.66 -8.18 23.60
N ASN A 211 -30.61 -8.19 24.54
CA ASN A 211 -31.73 -9.13 24.56
C ASN A 211 -32.91 -8.49 23.85
N GLN A 212 -33.47 -9.18 22.85
CA GLN A 212 -34.52 -8.83 21.87
C GLN A 212 -35.69 -7.89 22.29
N THR A 213 -35.85 -7.59 23.57
CA THR A 213 -36.92 -6.80 24.16
C THR A 213 -36.34 -5.59 24.89
N GLU A 214 -36.16 -4.48 24.18
CA GLU A 214 -36.05 -3.11 24.72
C GLU A 214 -34.86 -2.80 25.66
N ASP A 215 -33.97 -3.78 25.94
CA ASP A 215 -33.00 -3.72 27.03
C ASP A 215 -31.56 -3.95 26.53
N LEU A 216 -30.73 -2.90 26.58
CA LEU A 216 -29.28 -3.03 26.42
C LEU A 216 -28.61 -3.00 27.79
N ARG A 217 -27.74 -3.97 28.09
CA ARG A 217 -27.00 -4.05 29.35
C ARG A 217 -25.51 -3.88 29.12
N VAL A 218 -24.90 -3.03 29.94
CA VAL A 218 -23.45 -2.82 30.01
C VAL A 218 -22.97 -3.29 31.37
N PHE A 219 -21.94 -4.13 31.41
CA PHE A 219 -21.40 -4.69 32.64
C PHE A 219 -19.98 -4.17 32.90
N ASP A 220 -19.78 -3.48 34.01
CA ASP A 220 -18.45 -3.12 34.50
C ASP A 220 -17.91 -4.29 35.36
N GLY A 221 -17.16 -5.19 34.74
CA GLY A 221 -16.63 -6.39 35.40
C GLY A 221 -17.69 -7.48 35.61
N PRO A 222 -17.37 -8.54 36.38
CA PRO A 222 -17.98 -9.85 36.17
C PRO A 222 -19.50 -9.88 36.38
N TRP A 223 -20.12 -9.04 37.24
CA TRP A 223 -21.57 -9.16 37.50
C TRP A 223 -22.28 -7.87 37.97
N ARG A 224 -21.89 -6.66 37.52
CA ARG A 224 -22.65 -5.42 37.78
C ARG A 224 -23.16 -4.80 36.49
N GLY A 225 -24.35 -5.24 36.05
CA GLY A 225 -25.01 -4.71 34.86
C GLY A 225 -25.81 -3.45 35.16
N ASN A 226 -25.49 -2.35 34.47
CA ASN A 226 -26.36 -1.18 34.39
C ASN A 226 -27.29 -1.32 33.19
N LYS A 227 -28.59 -1.22 33.44
CA LYS A 227 -29.62 -1.32 32.40
C LYS A 227 -29.76 0.02 31.70
N ILE A 228 -29.54 0.06 30.39
CA ILE A 228 -29.86 1.23 29.56
C ILE A 228 -31.29 1.03 29.06
N ASN A 229 -32.24 1.73 29.69
CA ASN A 229 -33.63 1.77 29.26
C ASN A 229 -33.79 2.90 28.23
N TRP A 230 -34.39 2.60 27.09
CA TRP A 230 -34.94 3.59 26.18
C TRP A 230 -36.36 3.90 26.67
N GLU A 231 -36.65 5.12 27.12
CA GLU A 231 -37.96 5.43 27.70
C GLU A 231 -39.06 5.27 26.66
N LYS A 232 -40.05 4.42 26.96
CA LYS A 232 -41.22 4.23 26.12
C LYS A 232 -42.23 5.32 26.44
N ASP A 233 -42.20 6.42 25.71
CA ASP A 233 -43.26 7.44 25.75
C ASP A 233 -44.53 6.91 25.06
N GLY A 234 -45.23 5.99 25.71
CA GLY A 234 -46.60 5.59 25.38
C GLY A 234 -46.77 4.65 24.18
N PRO A 235 -48.03 4.28 23.88
CA PRO A 235 -48.34 3.26 22.89
C PRO A 235 -48.19 3.81 21.48
N GLY A 236 -47.06 3.48 20.85
CA GLY A 236 -46.92 3.47 19.39
C GLY A 236 -46.15 4.66 18.81
N THR A 237 -44.87 4.81 19.14
CA THR A 237 -43.72 5.04 18.23
C THR A 237 -42.52 5.44 19.08
N ALA A 238 -41.49 4.58 19.18
CA ALA A 238 -40.17 5.07 19.60
C ALA A 238 -39.68 5.99 18.46
N LEU A 239 -39.32 7.22 18.79
CA LEU A 239 -38.84 8.19 17.80
C LEU A 239 -37.50 7.68 17.23
N ALA A 240 -37.35 7.72 15.91
CA ALA A 240 -36.07 7.54 15.26
C ALA A 240 -35.07 8.56 15.85
N SER A 241 -33.88 8.11 16.26
CA SER A 241 -32.74 8.91 16.75
C SER A 241 -32.55 9.10 18.27
N GLU A 242 -32.85 8.11 19.11
CA GLU A 242 -32.36 8.17 20.49
C GLU A 242 -30.89 7.70 20.56
N GLU A 243 -30.03 8.56 21.11
CA GLU A 243 -28.64 8.25 21.46
C GLU A 243 -28.54 8.10 22.98
N ALA A 244 -27.97 6.99 23.43
CA ALA A 244 -27.65 6.77 24.83
C ALA A 244 -26.14 6.74 25.02
N LYS A 245 -25.68 7.25 26.17
CA LYS A 245 -24.28 7.24 26.57
C LYS A 245 -24.15 6.49 27.88
N TYR A 246 -23.22 5.54 27.92
CA TYR A 246 -22.77 4.96 29.19
C TYR A 246 -21.56 5.75 29.70
N GLU A 247 -21.73 6.46 30.81
CA GLU A 247 -20.64 7.23 31.44
C GLU A 247 -19.92 6.38 32.50
N GLY A 248 -19.13 5.40 32.04
CA GLY A 248 -18.13 4.67 32.83
C GLY A 248 -16.69 5.05 32.46
N ASN A 249 -15.69 4.34 33.00
CA ASN A 249 -14.26 4.60 32.76
C ASN A 249 -13.86 4.63 31.27
N TYR A 250 -14.62 3.98 30.38
CA TYR A 250 -14.31 3.93 28.95
C TYR A 250 -15.57 4.16 28.09
N SER A 251 -16.25 5.28 28.32
CA SER A 251 -17.60 5.61 27.81
C SER A 251 -17.94 5.07 26.41
N PHE A 252 -19.06 4.34 26.29
CA PHE A 252 -19.62 3.85 25.02
C PHE A 252 -20.88 4.62 24.66
N PHE A 253 -21.14 4.71 23.36
CA PHE A 253 -22.32 5.35 22.80
C PHE A 253 -23.15 4.34 22.00
N PHE A 254 -24.46 4.54 22.04
CA PHE A 254 -25.44 3.62 21.48
C PHE A 254 -26.46 4.41 20.66
N LYS A 255 -26.85 3.88 19.50
CA LYS A 255 -27.91 4.46 18.68
C LYS A 255 -28.78 3.38 18.06
N ARG A 256 -30.09 3.62 18.11
CA ARG A 256 -31.11 2.85 17.40
C ARG A 256 -31.59 3.63 16.19
N ASP A 257 -31.42 3.09 14.99
CA ASP A 257 -31.87 3.73 13.75
C ASP A 257 -33.23 3.16 13.32
N ALA A 258 -34.23 4.04 13.17
CA ALA A 258 -35.58 3.66 12.74
C ALA A 258 -35.94 4.22 11.35
N SER A 259 -34.97 4.79 10.62
CA SER A 259 -35.18 5.31 9.26
C SER A 259 -35.19 4.23 8.17
N ASP A 260 -34.68 3.04 8.47
CA ASP A 260 -34.85 1.86 7.64
C ASP A 260 -36.13 1.13 8.08
N GLN A 261 -37.24 1.36 7.36
CA GLN A 261 -38.55 0.78 7.69
C GLN A 261 -38.59 -0.77 7.63
N GLN A 262 -37.46 -1.43 7.36
CA GLN A 262 -37.34 -2.88 7.44
C GLN A 262 -36.22 -3.39 8.38
N GLN A 263 -35.33 -2.55 8.94
CA GLN A 263 -34.23 -3.03 9.79
C GLN A 263 -33.83 -2.10 10.96
N ASN A 264 -34.42 -2.32 12.16
CA ASN A 264 -34.00 -1.79 13.49
C ASN A 264 -32.51 -2.07 13.89
N ASN A 265 -31.53 -1.54 13.18
CA ASN A 265 -30.10 -1.76 13.49
C ASN A 265 -29.69 -1.05 14.80
N ILE A 266 -28.90 -1.74 15.64
CA ILE A 266 -28.23 -1.16 16.80
C ILE A 266 -26.76 -0.91 16.43
N THR A 267 -26.28 0.31 16.64
CA THR A 267 -24.87 0.67 16.49
C THR A 267 -24.28 0.95 17.87
N ILE A 268 -23.18 0.27 18.18
CA ILE A 268 -22.37 0.49 19.39
C ILE A 268 -21.06 1.12 18.93
N TRP A 269 -20.66 2.24 19.54
CA TRP A 269 -19.36 2.82 19.24
C TRP A 269 -18.63 3.44 20.42
N GLN A 270 -17.32 3.60 20.23
CA GLN A 270 -16.44 4.32 21.14
C GLN A 270 -15.45 5.18 20.34
N ASP A 271 -15.28 6.41 20.78
CA ASP A 271 -14.32 7.36 20.23
C ASP A 271 -13.02 7.30 21.04
N VAL A 272 -11.90 7.18 20.35
CA VAL A 272 -10.58 6.98 20.95
C VAL A 272 -9.60 7.96 20.32
N SER A 273 -8.85 8.67 21.17
CA SER A 273 -7.74 9.49 20.69
C SER A 273 -6.56 8.60 20.33
N VAL A 274 -6.00 8.79 19.13
CA VAL A 274 -4.87 8.03 18.61
C VAL A 274 -3.85 8.98 17.98
N GLU A 275 -2.60 8.54 17.88
CA GLU A 275 -1.53 9.29 17.24
C GLU A 275 -1.56 9.09 15.73
N ALA A 276 -1.65 10.20 14.98
CA ALA A 276 -1.63 10.17 13.53
C ALA A 276 -0.32 9.57 12.99
N GLY A 277 -0.41 8.68 12.00
CA GLY A 277 0.73 7.99 11.42
C GLY A 277 1.25 6.79 12.23
N ARG A 278 0.71 6.53 13.42
CA ARG A 278 1.08 5.35 14.23
C ARG A 278 0.22 4.15 13.85
N VAL A 279 0.75 2.94 14.03
CA VAL A 279 0.00 1.70 13.82
C VAL A 279 -0.58 1.24 15.15
N TYR A 280 -1.81 0.77 15.13
CA TYR A 280 -2.51 0.23 16.30
C TYR A 280 -3.01 -1.18 16.01
N GLU A 281 -2.89 -2.08 16.99
CA GLU A 281 -3.52 -3.39 16.97
C GLU A 281 -4.88 -3.26 17.64
N PHE A 282 -5.90 -3.85 17.04
CA PHE A 282 -7.19 -4.03 17.67
C PHE A 282 -7.51 -5.52 17.85
N SER A 283 -8.24 -5.83 18.90
CA SER A 283 -8.87 -7.14 19.07
C SER A 283 -10.20 -7.03 19.80
N PHE A 284 -11.07 -8.01 19.64
CA PHE A 284 -12.30 -8.17 20.40
C PHE A 284 -12.81 -9.61 20.32
N MET A 285 -13.55 -10.01 21.34
CA MET A 285 -14.28 -11.27 21.37
C MET A 285 -15.74 -10.99 21.00
N ALA A 286 -16.33 -11.81 20.12
CA ALA A 286 -17.76 -11.74 19.87
C ALA A 286 -18.42 -13.13 19.83
N LYS A 287 -19.65 -13.19 20.31
CA LYS A 287 -20.48 -14.40 20.35
C LYS A 287 -21.91 -14.04 19.95
N LEU A 288 -22.51 -14.89 19.12
CA LEU A 288 -23.94 -14.83 18.79
C LEU A 288 -24.65 -16.02 19.43
N GLN A 289 -25.78 -15.79 20.08
CA GLN A 289 -26.72 -16.85 20.44
C GLN A 289 -27.79 -16.96 19.35
N ASN A 290 -28.13 -18.19 18.95
CA ASN A 290 -29.23 -18.59 18.07
C ASN A 290 -29.70 -17.60 16.98
N THR A 291 -29.39 -17.90 15.71
CA THR A 291 -30.31 -18.04 14.54
C THR A 291 -29.52 -17.94 13.23
N ASN A 292 -30.15 -18.45 12.15
CA ASN A 292 -29.62 -18.57 10.79
C ASN A 292 -29.48 -17.24 10.02
N ASP A 293 -29.78 -16.08 10.63
CA ASP A 293 -29.89 -14.77 9.96
C ASP A 293 -29.13 -13.61 10.67
N ASN A 294 -28.36 -13.89 11.73
CA ASN A 294 -27.58 -12.85 12.42
C ASN A 294 -26.29 -12.49 11.65
N VAL A 295 -26.14 -11.21 11.29
CA VAL A 295 -24.88 -10.66 10.75
C VAL A 295 -24.35 -9.61 11.72
N LEU A 296 -23.21 -9.90 12.36
CA LEU A 296 -22.40 -8.92 13.08
C LEU A 296 -21.38 -8.32 12.09
N ARG A 297 -21.27 -7.00 12.08
CA ARG A 297 -20.26 -6.25 11.30
C ARG A 297 -19.43 -5.41 12.23
N PHE A 298 -18.17 -5.22 11.88
CA PHE A 298 -17.25 -4.39 12.64
C PHE A 298 -16.55 -3.41 11.70
N GLY A 299 -16.27 -2.20 12.19
CA GLY A 299 -15.48 -1.24 11.44
C GLY A 299 -14.92 -0.14 12.31
N ILE A 300 -13.88 0.50 11.81
CA ILE A 300 -13.20 1.62 12.46
C ILE A 300 -13.30 2.83 11.54
N LYS A 301 -13.93 3.91 12.03
CA LYS A 301 -13.96 5.20 11.33
C LYS A 301 -12.85 6.10 11.80
N LYS A 302 -12.39 6.97 10.91
CA LYS A 302 -11.51 8.07 11.26
C LYS A 302 -12.27 9.18 11.99
N MET A 303 -11.61 9.84 12.94
CA MET A 303 -12.08 11.09 13.55
C MET A 303 -11.20 12.26 13.07
N VAL A 304 -11.82 13.41 12.83
CA VAL A 304 -11.15 14.69 12.53
C VAL A 304 -11.73 15.75 13.46
N ASP A 305 -10.86 16.52 14.11
CA ASP A 305 -11.24 17.56 15.07
C ASP A 305 -12.25 17.07 16.13
N GLY A 306 -12.06 15.82 16.59
CA GLY A 306 -12.90 15.19 17.62
C GLY A 306 -14.26 14.69 17.14
N SER A 307 -14.56 14.72 15.84
CA SER A 307 -15.82 14.22 15.26
C SER A 307 -15.59 13.09 14.26
N PRO A 308 -16.47 12.08 14.19
CA PRO A 308 -16.37 11.02 13.19
C PRO A 308 -16.61 11.61 11.80
N VAL A 309 -15.71 11.32 10.88
CA VAL A 309 -16.00 11.52 9.45
C VAL A 309 -16.53 10.21 8.88
N ASP A 310 -17.33 10.27 7.81
CA ASP A 310 -17.88 9.06 7.18
C ASP A 310 -16.83 8.36 6.30
N VAL A 311 -15.72 7.98 6.95
CA VAL A 311 -14.53 7.40 6.35
C VAL A 311 -14.15 6.17 7.17
N TRP A 312 -14.39 5.00 6.60
CA TRP A 312 -13.90 3.73 7.13
C TRP A 312 -12.41 3.59 6.83
N ILE A 313 -11.59 3.47 7.87
CA ILE A 313 -10.16 3.12 7.72
C ILE A 313 -9.93 1.62 7.84
N TRP A 314 -10.89 0.90 8.41
CA TRP A 314 -10.95 -0.56 8.44
C TRP A 314 -12.42 -0.99 8.53
N LYS A 315 -12.82 -2.08 7.85
CA LYS A 315 -14.19 -2.59 7.88
C LYS A 315 -14.24 -4.08 7.54
N GLN A 316 -15.11 -4.82 8.21
CA GLN A 316 -15.50 -6.18 7.86
C GLN A 316 -17.03 -6.26 7.79
N ASP A 317 -17.54 -6.50 6.58
CA ASP A 317 -18.97 -6.41 6.27
C ASP A 317 -19.82 -7.55 6.83
N THR A 318 -19.18 -8.69 7.12
CA THR A 318 -19.78 -9.85 7.79
C THR A 318 -18.67 -10.57 8.55
N LEU A 319 -18.88 -10.86 9.83
CA LEU A 319 -18.02 -11.76 10.61
C LEU A 319 -18.56 -13.19 10.49
N GLU A 320 -17.73 -14.14 10.04
CA GLU A 320 -18.11 -15.56 9.97
C GLU A 320 -18.21 -16.13 11.39
N VAL A 321 -19.39 -16.57 11.78
CA VAL A 321 -19.65 -17.17 13.09
C VAL A 321 -20.02 -18.64 12.87
N SER A 322 -19.01 -19.49 12.78
CA SER A 322 -19.20 -20.93 12.69
C SER A 322 -19.47 -21.50 14.09
N GLU A 323 -20.68 -22.03 14.29
CA GLU A 323 -21.17 -22.78 15.45
C GLU A 323 -21.77 -21.98 16.62
N PHE A 324 -22.96 -22.44 17.01
CA PHE A 324 -23.74 -21.90 18.12
C PHE A 324 -22.95 -21.94 19.43
N SER A 325 -23.05 -20.87 20.23
CA SER A 325 -22.57 -20.75 21.63
C SER A 325 -21.09 -20.45 21.89
N ASN A 326 -20.20 -20.40 20.89
CA ASN A 326 -18.77 -20.16 21.12
C ASN A 326 -18.38 -18.67 20.96
N TRP A 327 -17.41 -18.22 21.76
CA TRP A 327 -16.77 -16.91 21.57
C TRP A 327 -15.73 -17.00 20.45
N ASN A 328 -15.77 -16.04 19.53
CA ASN A 328 -14.79 -15.90 18.46
C ASN A 328 -13.89 -14.71 18.75
N ASN A 329 -12.58 -14.88 18.53
CA ASN A 329 -11.59 -13.82 18.66
C ASN A 329 -11.35 -13.17 17.30
N TYR A 330 -11.49 -11.85 17.24
CA TYR A 330 -11.19 -11.04 16.07
C TYR A 330 -10.02 -10.13 16.39
N LYS A 331 -9.07 -10.03 15.47
CA LYS A 331 -7.88 -9.18 15.63
C LYS A 331 -7.45 -8.60 14.29
N GLY A 332 -6.77 -7.47 14.33
CA GLY A 332 -6.15 -6.85 13.16
C GLY A 332 -5.32 -5.64 13.54
N ALA A 333 -4.71 -4.99 12.54
CA ALA A 333 -3.95 -3.77 12.73
C ALA A 333 -4.44 -2.67 11.79
N ILE A 334 -4.31 -1.42 12.23
CA ILE A 334 -4.65 -0.22 11.45
C ILE A 334 -3.52 0.79 11.52
N THR A 335 -3.16 1.40 10.38
CA THR A 335 -2.33 2.60 10.35
C THR A 335 -3.23 3.81 10.44
N ILE A 336 -3.00 4.70 11.42
CA ILE A 336 -3.82 5.90 11.58
C ILE A 336 -3.44 6.92 10.50
N PRO A 337 -4.39 7.42 9.69
CA PRO A 337 -4.10 8.45 8.69
C PRO A 337 -3.50 9.70 9.32
N HIS A 338 -2.60 10.38 8.58
CA HIS A 338 -1.85 11.55 9.06
C HIS A 338 -2.69 12.74 9.51
N ASN A 339 -3.94 12.82 9.04
CA ASN A 339 -4.88 13.88 9.30
C ASN A 339 -6.01 13.43 10.26
N ALA A 340 -5.82 12.35 11.01
CA ALA A 340 -6.78 11.87 12.01
C ALA A 340 -6.46 12.44 13.40
N SER A 341 -7.48 12.88 14.13
CA SER A 341 -7.37 13.25 15.54
C SER A 341 -7.73 12.09 16.48
N GLY A 342 -8.23 10.99 15.93
CA GLY A 342 -8.80 9.87 16.67
C GLY A 342 -9.42 8.82 15.75
N VAL A 343 -10.02 7.79 16.32
CA VAL A 343 -10.79 6.76 15.63
C VAL A 343 -12.09 6.45 16.38
N ARG A 344 -13.11 5.99 15.65
CA ARG A 344 -14.35 5.47 16.20
C ARG A 344 -14.46 3.98 15.92
N PHE A 345 -14.47 3.16 16.96
CA PHE A 345 -14.73 1.72 16.88
C PHE A 345 -16.24 1.51 16.78
N ASN A 346 -16.73 0.82 15.74
CA ASN A 346 -18.16 0.61 15.51
C ASN A 346 -18.49 -0.89 15.37
N PHE A 347 -19.52 -1.32 16.09
CA PHE A 347 -20.14 -2.63 15.91
C PHE A 347 -21.58 -2.45 15.40
N PHE A 348 -21.94 -3.23 14.39
CA PHE A 348 -23.25 -3.19 13.73
C PHE A 348 -23.91 -4.55 13.75
N ARG A 349 -25.22 -4.55 13.95
CA ARG A 349 -26.01 -5.76 13.96
C ARG A 349 -27.33 -5.58 13.21
N ASN A 350 -27.70 -6.57 12.38
CA ASN A 350 -29.03 -6.65 11.77
C ASN A 350 -30.11 -7.03 12.82
N PRO A 351 -31.37 -6.65 12.63
CA PRO A 351 -32.45 -6.93 13.56
C PRO A 351 -33.19 -8.21 13.15
N GLY A 352 -33.23 -9.19 14.05
CA GLY A 352 -34.00 -10.42 13.83
C GLY A 352 -33.50 -11.68 14.54
N GLY A 353 -32.33 -11.68 15.17
CA GLY A 353 -31.82 -12.86 15.90
C GLY A 353 -31.67 -12.69 17.42
N ASP A 354 -31.34 -13.77 18.12
CA ASP A 354 -31.14 -13.78 19.57
C ASP A 354 -29.78 -13.13 19.95
N SER A 355 -29.50 -12.95 21.23
CA SER A 355 -28.49 -12.03 21.80
C SER A 355 -27.09 -12.03 21.17
N CYS A 356 -26.50 -10.84 21.03
CA CYS A 356 -25.10 -10.65 20.63
C CYS A 356 -24.27 -10.22 21.84
N PHE A 357 -23.08 -10.80 21.95
CA PHE A 357 -22.12 -10.49 23.00
C PHE A 357 -20.83 -10.01 22.38
N ILE A 358 -20.33 -8.88 22.88
CA ILE A 358 -19.01 -8.33 22.55
C ILE A 358 -18.27 -8.18 23.88
N ASP A 359 -17.00 -8.56 23.89
CA ASP A 359 -16.15 -8.45 25.07
C ASP A 359 -14.69 -8.27 24.66
N ASN A 360 -13.84 -7.91 25.60
CA ASN A 360 -12.39 -7.76 25.41
C ASN A 360 -12.01 -6.89 24.21
N VAL A 361 -12.73 -5.79 23.99
CA VAL A 361 -12.39 -4.81 22.95
C VAL A 361 -11.10 -4.12 23.38
N ILE A 362 -10.05 -4.25 22.57
CA ILE A 362 -8.73 -3.71 22.80
C ILE A 362 -8.35 -2.87 21.58
N LEU A 363 -7.77 -1.71 21.84
CA LEU A 363 -6.99 -0.95 20.89
C LEU A 363 -5.69 -0.56 21.55
N LYS A 364 -4.53 -0.93 21.00
CA LYS A 364 -3.24 -0.56 21.58
C LYS A 364 -2.26 -0.10 20.52
N PRO A 365 -1.41 0.91 20.80
CA PRO A 365 -0.37 1.29 19.88
C PRO A 365 0.59 0.12 19.68
N ILE A 366 1.00 -0.08 18.44
CA ILE A 366 2.03 -1.06 18.11
C ILE A 366 3.37 -0.32 18.14
N ASP A 367 4.15 -0.57 19.20
CA ASP A 367 5.56 -0.20 19.25
C ASP A 367 6.40 -1.31 18.60
N LEU A 368 6.18 -1.52 17.31
CA LEU A 368 7.08 -2.32 16.50
C LEU A 368 8.20 -1.41 16.00
N GLU A 369 9.41 -1.72 16.46
CA GLU A 369 10.61 -1.23 15.80
C GLU A 369 10.57 -1.65 14.32
N PRO A 370 10.96 -0.77 13.39
CA PRO A 370 11.04 -1.11 11.99
C PRO A 370 11.91 -2.35 11.77
N LYS A 371 11.42 -3.28 10.95
CA LYS A 371 12.07 -4.55 10.67
C LYS A 371 12.49 -4.64 9.21
N THR A 372 13.51 -5.46 9.02
CA THR A 372 13.91 -5.94 7.71
C THR A 372 13.48 -7.38 7.57
N TYR A 373 12.62 -7.66 6.61
CA TYR A 373 12.16 -9.00 6.28
C TYR A 373 12.83 -9.52 5.02
N TYR A 374 13.10 -10.82 4.98
CA TYR A 374 13.71 -11.52 3.84
C TYR A 374 12.76 -12.60 3.34
N VAL A 375 12.66 -12.71 2.02
CA VAL A 375 11.77 -13.66 1.35
C VAL A 375 12.54 -14.42 0.26
N SER A 376 12.46 -15.74 0.26
CA SER A 376 13.08 -16.63 -0.72
C SER A 376 12.17 -17.82 -1.03
N SER A 377 11.65 -17.91 -2.25
CA SER A 377 10.86 -19.07 -2.66
C SER A 377 11.71 -20.34 -2.77
N SER A 378 13.02 -20.20 -3.01
CA SER A 378 13.94 -21.33 -3.18
C SER A 378 14.50 -21.90 -1.87
N MET A 379 14.62 -21.08 -0.82
CA MET A 379 15.28 -21.47 0.45
C MET A 379 14.47 -21.16 1.71
N GLY A 380 13.43 -20.33 1.61
CA GLY A 380 12.68 -19.87 2.76
C GLY A 380 11.68 -20.89 3.30
N ASN A 381 11.15 -20.58 4.49
CA ASN A 381 10.07 -21.29 5.15
C ASN A 381 9.10 -20.27 5.79
N ASP A 382 7.79 -20.43 5.58
CA ASP A 382 6.80 -19.47 6.08
C ASP A 382 6.56 -19.55 7.59
N ASP A 383 7.05 -20.63 8.23
CA ASP A 383 7.10 -20.78 9.69
C ASP A 383 8.26 -20.00 10.35
N ASP A 384 9.23 -19.50 9.55
CA ASP A 384 10.37 -18.74 10.07
C ASP A 384 10.01 -17.27 10.36
N ASP A 385 10.89 -16.58 11.10
CA ASP A 385 10.67 -15.19 11.53
C ASP A 385 10.82 -14.15 10.40
N GLY A 386 11.47 -14.50 9.30
CA GLY A 386 11.75 -13.62 8.18
C GLY A 386 12.86 -12.60 8.44
N LEU A 387 13.51 -12.57 9.60
CA LEU A 387 14.37 -11.46 10.04
C LEU A 387 15.82 -11.57 9.56
N SER A 388 16.17 -12.66 8.86
CA SER A 388 17.48 -12.84 8.23
C SER A 388 17.36 -13.59 6.91
N PRO A 389 18.35 -13.51 6.00
CA PRO A 389 18.38 -14.35 4.80
C PRO A 389 18.31 -15.86 5.08
N GLN A 390 18.77 -16.32 6.26
CA GLN A 390 18.79 -17.73 6.65
C GLN A 390 17.43 -18.21 7.20
N THR A 391 16.62 -17.30 7.71
CA THR A 391 15.28 -17.53 8.25
C THR A 391 14.22 -16.81 7.42
N ALA A 392 14.47 -16.70 6.12
CA ALA A 392 13.60 -15.97 5.19
C ALA A 392 12.24 -16.67 5.03
N TRP A 393 11.18 -15.88 4.87
CA TRP A 393 9.88 -16.41 4.44
C TRP A 393 9.94 -17.01 3.06
N LYS A 394 8.99 -17.88 2.71
CA LYS A 394 8.96 -18.58 1.44
C LYS A 394 8.04 -17.93 0.42
N SER A 395 6.88 -17.42 0.84
CA SER A 395 5.78 -17.09 -0.07
C SER A 395 5.33 -15.63 0.01
N LEU A 396 4.57 -15.21 -1.01
CA LEU A 396 3.88 -13.91 -0.99
C LEU A 396 2.72 -13.89 0.01
N ASP A 397 2.08 -15.03 0.26
CA ASP A 397 0.97 -15.11 1.22
C ASP A 397 1.46 -14.73 2.63
N ARG A 398 2.63 -15.23 3.03
CA ARG A 398 3.25 -14.85 4.30
C ARG A 398 3.58 -13.35 4.38
N VAL A 399 4.05 -12.77 3.28
CA VAL A 399 4.30 -11.31 3.19
C VAL A 399 2.99 -10.53 3.30
N ASN A 400 1.92 -10.99 2.64
CA ASN A 400 0.60 -10.34 2.66
C ASN A 400 -0.06 -10.40 4.05
N GLU A 401 0.25 -11.42 4.84
CA GLU A 401 -0.21 -11.56 6.24
C GLU A 401 0.61 -10.74 7.24
N ALA A 402 1.83 -10.33 6.88
CA ALA A 402 2.71 -9.60 7.77
C ALA A 402 2.15 -8.20 8.08
N VAL A 403 2.13 -7.83 9.37
CA VAL A 403 1.82 -6.46 9.79
C VAL A 403 3.07 -5.61 9.57
N LEU A 404 3.04 -4.79 8.52
CA LEU A 404 4.13 -3.87 8.20
C LEU A 404 3.92 -2.52 8.88
N VAL A 405 5.00 -1.91 9.35
CA VAL A 405 5.01 -0.59 9.98
C VAL A 405 5.90 0.38 9.22
N PRO A 406 5.76 1.72 9.41
CA PRO A 406 6.58 2.69 8.72
C PRO A 406 8.10 2.45 8.88
N SER A 407 8.85 2.55 7.79
CA SER A 407 10.28 2.19 7.65
C SER A 407 10.60 0.69 7.52
N ASP A 408 9.61 -0.20 7.51
CA ASP A 408 9.85 -1.61 7.21
C ASP A 408 10.39 -1.79 5.78
N THR A 409 11.28 -2.78 5.62
CA THR A 409 11.78 -3.19 4.30
C THR A 409 11.58 -4.69 4.11
N VAL A 410 10.98 -5.08 2.98
CA VAL A 410 10.82 -6.47 2.54
C VAL A 410 11.76 -6.74 1.37
N TYR A 411 12.73 -7.62 1.58
CA TYR A 411 13.74 -8.02 0.62
C TYR A 411 13.39 -9.36 -0.03
N PHE A 412 13.21 -9.37 -1.36
CA PHE A 412 13.04 -10.57 -2.16
C PHE A 412 14.38 -11.06 -2.71
N LYS A 413 14.65 -12.36 -2.64
CA LYS A 413 15.95 -12.93 -3.03
C LYS A 413 16.16 -12.90 -4.54
N ALA A 414 17.30 -12.39 -4.99
CA ALA A 414 17.71 -12.45 -6.39
C ALA A 414 17.63 -13.88 -6.97
N ASN A 415 17.21 -13.97 -8.23
CA ASN A 415 16.94 -15.20 -8.98
C ASN A 415 15.75 -16.07 -8.52
N ASP A 416 15.04 -15.69 -7.46
CA ASP A 416 13.82 -16.39 -7.06
C ASP A 416 12.61 -15.90 -7.87
N GLU A 417 11.64 -16.80 -8.09
CA GLU A 417 10.32 -16.48 -8.66
C GLU A 417 9.23 -16.73 -7.61
N PHE A 418 8.27 -15.81 -7.54
CA PHE A 418 7.12 -15.87 -6.64
C PHE A 418 5.84 -15.78 -7.47
N ILE A 419 5.05 -16.84 -7.45
CA ILE A 419 3.74 -16.89 -8.10
C ILE A 419 2.71 -16.31 -7.14
N GLY A 420 1.90 -15.36 -7.61
CA GLY A 420 0.82 -14.78 -6.81
C GLY A 420 0.68 -13.27 -6.97
N GLN A 421 0.00 -12.67 -6.01
CA GLN A 421 -0.18 -11.22 -5.91
C GLN A 421 0.43 -10.72 -4.60
N LEU A 422 1.28 -9.70 -4.70
CA LEU A 422 1.72 -8.90 -3.55
C LEU A 422 0.67 -7.83 -3.28
N ARG A 423 0.05 -7.86 -2.09
CA ARG A 423 -0.90 -6.86 -1.60
C ARG A 423 -0.23 -6.01 -0.54
N VAL A 424 -0.06 -4.73 -0.84
CA VAL A 424 0.46 -3.77 0.14
C VAL A 424 -0.69 -3.29 1.00
N GLY A 425 -0.78 -3.83 2.21
CA GLY A 425 -1.88 -3.57 3.15
C GLY A 425 -1.68 -2.39 4.12
N TYR A 426 -0.47 -1.83 4.18
CA TYR A 426 -0.09 -0.82 5.17
C TYR A 426 0.61 0.37 4.51
N SER A 427 0.55 1.52 5.17
CA SER A 427 1.16 2.77 4.72
C SER A 427 2.44 3.06 5.48
N GLY A 428 3.41 3.66 4.80
CA GLY A 428 4.50 4.36 5.47
C GLY A 428 4.03 5.70 6.02
N THR A 429 4.99 6.54 6.39
CA THR A 429 4.75 7.94 6.80
C THR A 429 5.81 8.86 6.23
N VAL A 430 5.63 10.18 6.37
CA VAL A 430 6.63 11.18 5.93
C VAL A 430 8.05 10.81 6.39
N GLY A 431 8.93 10.55 5.43
CA GLY A 431 10.33 10.20 5.68
C GLY A 431 10.57 8.77 6.18
N LYS A 432 9.53 7.93 6.26
CA LYS A 432 9.53 6.57 6.79
C LYS A 432 8.68 5.67 5.90
N ASN A 433 9.17 5.42 4.69
CA ASN A 433 8.46 4.65 3.68
C ASN A 433 8.47 3.15 4.00
N ILE A 434 7.46 2.41 3.54
CA ILE A 434 7.56 0.95 3.46
C ILE A 434 8.19 0.59 2.11
N VAL A 435 9.22 -0.25 2.13
CA VAL A 435 10.05 -0.54 0.96
C VAL A 435 9.97 -2.02 0.59
N PHE A 436 9.68 -2.30 -0.68
CA PHE A 436 9.77 -3.64 -1.26
C PHE A 436 10.91 -3.67 -2.28
N THR A 437 11.94 -4.48 -2.03
CA THR A 437 13.15 -4.47 -2.85
C THR A 437 13.86 -5.82 -2.91
N ARG A 438 15.07 -5.88 -3.47
CA ARG A 438 15.86 -7.10 -3.71
C ARG A 438 17.06 -7.23 -2.77
N TYR A 439 17.38 -8.46 -2.37
CA TYR A 439 18.70 -8.81 -1.82
C TYR A 439 19.40 -9.91 -2.60
N GLY A 440 20.71 -10.05 -2.41
CA GLY A 440 21.54 -11.05 -3.09
C GLY A 440 21.97 -10.63 -4.50
N GLU A 441 22.85 -11.44 -5.10
CA GLU A 441 23.42 -11.19 -6.42
C GLU A 441 22.65 -11.93 -7.53
N GLY A 442 22.71 -11.39 -8.75
CA GLY A 442 22.10 -11.98 -9.94
C GLY A 442 20.86 -11.24 -10.42
N ASN A 443 19.94 -11.98 -11.05
CA ASN A 443 18.74 -11.43 -11.67
C ASN A 443 17.78 -10.87 -10.62
N LYS A 444 16.95 -9.90 -11.02
CA LYS A 444 15.88 -9.40 -10.14
C LYS A 444 14.95 -10.56 -9.75
N PRO A 445 14.47 -10.62 -8.49
CA PRO A 445 13.40 -11.53 -8.11
C PRO A 445 12.17 -11.25 -8.97
N ARG A 446 11.52 -12.31 -9.45
CA ARG A 446 10.36 -12.21 -10.32
C ARG A 446 9.07 -12.42 -9.53
N LEU A 447 8.20 -11.42 -9.53
CA LEU A 447 6.80 -11.55 -9.11
C LEU A 447 5.95 -11.86 -10.34
N ASN A 448 5.22 -12.98 -10.31
CA ASN A 448 4.45 -13.48 -11.43
C ASN A 448 2.97 -13.65 -11.07
N GLY A 449 2.10 -12.86 -11.70
CA GLY A 449 0.65 -12.91 -11.49
C GLY A 449 -0.04 -14.13 -12.12
N SER A 450 0.66 -14.88 -12.96
CA SER A 450 0.11 -16.06 -13.64
C SER A 450 0.45 -17.36 -12.93
N GLY A 451 -0.42 -18.37 -13.06
CA GLY A 451 -0.24 -19.71 -12.49
C GLY A 451 -0.69 -19.84 -11.03
N GLY A 452 -1.42 -18.85 -10.51
CA GLY A 452 -1.96 -18.88 -9.15
C GLY A 452 -3.17 -19.80 -8.99
N GLU A 453 -3.48 -20.18 -7.75
CA GLU A 453 -4.68 -20.95 -7.44
C GLU A 453 -5.96 -20.15 -7.77
N GLY A 454 -6.91 -20.78 -8.47
CA GLY A 454 -8.16 -20.12 -8.89
C GLY A 454 -8.05 -19.20 -10.10
N GLY A 455 -6.92 -19.18 -10.81
CA GLY A 455 -6.72 -18.45 -12.08
C GLY A 455 -5.55 -17.45 -12.04
N ASP A 456 -5.42 -16.62 -13.08
CA ASP A 456 -4.35 -15.63 -13.18
C ASP A 456 -4.79 -14.25 -12.64
N TYR A 457 -3.92 -13.61 -11.86
CA TYR A 457 -4.26 -12.40 -11.10
C TYR A 457 -4.35 -11.22 -12.05
N SER A 458 -5.34 -10.34 -11.87
CA SER A 458 -5.42 -9.14 -12.70
C SER A 458 -4.38 -8.07 -12.33
N ASP A 459 -3.73 -8.17 -11.17
CA ASP A 459 -2.64 -7.29 -10.71
C ASP A 459 -1.55 -8.12 -10.01
N VAL A 460 -0.27 -7.84 -10.27
CA VAL A 460 0.84 -8.54 -9.57
C VAL A 460 1.20 -7.84 -8.26
N VAL A 461 1.38 -6.52 -8.31
CA VAL A 461 1.58 -5.67 -7.13
C VAL A 461 0.36 -4.75 -7.00
N TYR A 462 -0.41 -4.94 -5.95
CA TYR A 462 -1.64 -4.20 -5.69
C TYR A 462 -1.48 -3.33 -4.43
N ILE A 463 -1.63 -2.02 -4.61
CA ILE A 463 -1.53 -1.01 -3.56
C ILE A 463 -2.87 -0.27 -3.53
N GLU A 464 -3.75 -0.61 -2.59
CA GLU A 464 -5.05 0.06 -2.45
C GLU A 464 -5.11 0.89 -1.18
N ASN A 465 -5.39 2.19 -1.36
CA ASN A 465 -5.57 3.18 -0.30
C ASN A 465 -4.38 3.32 0.67
N GLN A 466 -3.18 2.93 0.23
CA GLN A 466 -1.92 3.13 0.95
C GLN A 466 -1.10 4.30 0.38
N GLU A 467 -0.13 4.77 1.16
CA GLU A 467 0.75 5.91 0.86
C GLU A 467 2.16 5.68 1.46
N TYR A 468 3.13 6.48 1.01
CA TYR A 468 4.55 6.36 1.40
C TYR A 468 5.14 4.97 1.10
N ILE A 469 4.96 4.52 -0.14
CA ILE A 469 5.39 3.20 -0.61
C ILE A 469 6.50 3.33 -1.65
N GLU A 470 7.56 2.54 -1.47
CA GLU A 470 8.60 2.34 -2.49
C GLU A 470 8.65 0.89 -2.96
N VAL A 471 8.72 0.69 -4.27
CA VAL A 471 8.94 -0.62 -4.90
C VAL A 471 10.12 -0.49 -5.84
N SER A 472 11.14 -1.33 -5.65
CA SER A 472 12.37 -1.23 -6.44
C SER A 472 13.06 -2.56 -6.74
N SER A 473 13.83 -2.59 -7.83
CA SER A 473 14.72 -3.72 -8.18
C SER A 473 14.01 -5.09 -8.31
N LEU A 474 12.73 -5.09 -8.69
CA LEU A 474 11.94 -6.31 -8.95
C LEU A 474 11.69 -6.51 -10.45
N GLU A 475 11.54 -7.77 -10.86
CA GLU A 475 10.92 -8.15 -12.13
C GLU A 475 9.45 -8.49 -11.88
N ILE A 476 8.54 -8.01 -12.73
CA ILE A 476 7.09 -8.16 -12.60
C ILE A 476 6.53 -8.63 -13.94
N SER A 477 5.78 -9.73 -13.92
CA SER A 477 5.14 -10.27 -15.14
C SER A 477 3.74 -10.80 -14.91
N ASN A 478 2.88 -10.73 -15.93
CA ASN A 478 1.48 -11.14 -15.81
C ASN A 478 0.89 -11.56 -17.18
N ASP A 479 1.29 -12.73 -17.68
CA ASP A 479 0.74 -13.29 -18.91
C ASP A 479 -0.53 -14.08 -18.57
N ARG A 480 -1.68 -13.41 -18.45
CA ARG A 480 -2.94 -14.06 -18.07
C ARG A 480 -3.44 -14.94 -19.20
N ARG A 481 -3.64 -16.23 -18.92
CA ARG A 481 -4.20 -17.26 -19.81
C ARG A 481 -5.45 -17.91 -19.20
N VAL A 482 -5.59 -17.90 -17.89
CA VAL A 482 -6.68 -18.53 -17.16
C VAL A 482 -7.52 -17.45 -16.45
N PRO A 483 -8.83 -17.35 -16.74
CA PRO A 483 -9.74 -16.46 -16.01
C PRO A 483 -9.69 -16.69 -14.50
N ARG A 484 -9.79 -15.62 -13.73
CA ARG A 484 -10.02 -15.65 -12.28
C ARG A 484 -11.39 -15.07 -11.96
N SER A 485 -12.15 -15.74 -11.10
CA SER A 485 -13.44 -15.26 -10.63
C SER A 485 -13.33 -13.88 -9.98
N GLY A 486 -14.23 -12.95 -10.34
CA GLY A 486 -14.25 -11.57 -9.85
C GLY A 486 -13.37 -10.59 -10.65
N ASP A 487 -12.45 -11.09 -11.47
CA ASP A 487 -11.63 -10.28 -12.37
C ASP A 487 -12.21 -10.22 -13.77
N LYS A 488 -12.06 -9.07 -14.45
CA LYS A 488 -12.38 -8.97 -15.88
C LYS A 488 -11.28 -9.63 -16.71
N ASP A 489 -11.66 -10.39 -17.72
CA ASP A 489 -10.72 -11.03 -18.65
C ASP A 489 -9.92 -10.02 -19.47
N THR A 490 -10.43 -8.81 -19.64
CA THR A 490 -9.80 -7.69 -20.37
C THR A 490 -8.89 -6.83 -19.52
N ARG A 491 -8.65 -7.22 -18.26
CA ARG A 491 -7.84 -6.48 -17.29
C ARG A 491 -6.49 -7.15 -17.08
N CYS A 492 -5.40 -6.40 -17.03
CA CYS A 492 -4.11 -6.93 -16.59
C CYS A 492 -3.13 -5.81 -16.23
N TYR A 493 -2.56 -5.88 -15.03
CA TYR A 493 -1.63 -4.89 -14.53
C TYR A 493 -0.39 -5.54 -13.93
N GLY A 494 0.76 -4.89 -14.12
CA GLY A 494 1.98 -5.21 -13.37
C GLY A 494 1.87 -4.62 -11.95
N VAL A 495 1.91 -3.30 -11.86
CA VAL A 495 1.70 -2.54 -10.62
C VAL A 495 0.40 -1.73 -10.73
N HIS A 496 -0.51 -1.89 -9.77
CA HIS A 496 -1.75 -1.12 -9.70
C HIS A 496 -1.85 -0.42 -8.36
N VAL A 497 -1.77 0.91 -8.41
CA VAL A 497 -1.99 1.80 -7.27
C VAL A 497 -3.37 2.41 -7.39
N ARG A 498 -4.24 2.06 -6.45
CA ARG A 498 -5.64 2.46 -6.45
C ARG A 498 -5.98 3.32 -5.25
N ASN A 499 -6.52 4.50 -5.49
CA ASN A 499 -7.18 5.31 -4.47
C ASN A 499 -8.70 5.26 -4.69
N SER A 500 -9.35 4.34 -3.99
CA SER A 500 -10.80 4.17 -3.94
C SER A 500 -11.45 4.77 -2.71
N GLY A 501 -10.64 5.11 -1.70
CA GLY A 501 -11.07 5.64 -0.43
C GLY A 501 -11.62 7.06 -0.51
N PRO A 502 -11.85 7.71 0.64
CA PRO A 502 -12.34 9.09 0.70
C PRO A 502 -11.22 10.12 0.84
N GLU A 503 -9.97 9.68 1.06
CA GLU A 503 -8.83 10.57 1.31
C GLU A 503 -7.85 10.59 0.15
N SER A 504 -7.07 11.66 0.07
CA SER A 504 -5.92 11.70 -0.84
C SER A 504 -4.82 10.77 -0.36
N LYS A 505 -3.98 10.32 -1.29
CA LYS A 505 -2.82 9.47 -1.01
C LYS A 505 -1.58 10.09 -1.61
N GLU A 506 -0.45 9.94 -0.96
CA GLU A 506 0.78 10.57 -1.43
C GLU A 506 2.02 9.68 -1.35
N HIS A 507 3.05 10.09 -2.10
CA HIS A 507 4.39 9.52 -2.05
C HIS A 507 4.49 8.08 -2.54
N PHE A 508 4.62 7.93 -3.85
CA PHE A 508 4.86 6.65 -4.51
C PHE A 508 6.18 6.68 -5.28
N ARG A 509 7.05 5.70 -5.03
CA ARG A 509 8.33 5.54 -5.76
C ARG A 509 8.40 4.17 -6.41
N LEU A 510 8.34 4.14 -7.73
CA LEU A 510 8.53 2.92 -8.53
C LEU A 510 9.84 3.08 -9.30
N ARG A 511 10.87 2.31 -8.92
CA ARG A 511 12.26 2.53 -9.38
C ARG A 511 12.94 1.25 -9.82
N ASP A 512 13.75 1.27 -10.87
CA ASP A 512 14.53 0.09 -11.27
C ASP A 512 13.65 -1.18 -11.39
N LEU A 513 12.45 -1.06 -11.95
CA LEU A 513 11.57 -2.20 -12.18
C LEU A 513 11.75 -2.75 -13.59
N THR A 514 11.65 -4.07 -13.73
CA THR A 514 11.49 -4.72 -15.04
C THR A 514 10.06 -5.25 -15.11
N ILE A 515 9.18 -4.58 -15.84
CA ILE A 515 7.77 -4.94 -15.98
C ILE A 515 7.56 -5.48 -17.39
N MET A 516 7.18 -6.74 -17.52
CA MET A 516 7.06 -7.36 -18.83
C MET A 516 5.97 -8.40 -18.97
N ASP A 517 5.52 -8.62 -20.21
CA ASP A 517 4.51 -9.62 -20.53
C ASP A 517 3.23 -9.41 -19.72
N ILE A 518 2.67 -8.20 -19.84
CA ILE A 518 1.44 -7.80 -19.14
C ILE A 518 0.29 -7.94 -20.13
N TYR A 519 -0.31 -9.12 -20.15
CA TYR A 519 -1.36 -9.47 -21.09
C TYR A 519 -2.65 -9.87 -20.38
N PRO A 520 -3.81 -9.36 -20.84
CA PRO A 520 -5.11 -9.83 -20.37
C PRO A 520 -5.36 -11.27 -20.84
N VAL A 521 -6.46 -11.87 -20.41
CA VAL A 521 -6.88 -13.20 -20.92
C VAL A 521 -7.29 -13.08 -22.39
N THR A 522 -8.09 -12.06 -22.71
CA THR A 522 -8.52 -11.78 -24.09
C THR A 522 -8.87 -10.30 -24.29
N ILE A 523 -8.79 -9.84 -25.53
CA ILE A 523 -9.34 -8.55 -26.00
C ILE A 523 -10.28 -8.74 -27.20
N GLU A 524 -10.62 -9.98 -27.55
CA GLU A 524 -11.39 -10.30 -28.75
C GLU A 524 -12.77 -9.63 -28.70
N GLY A 525 -13.09 -8.84 -29.73
CA GLY A 525 -14.37 -8.14 -29.84
C GLY A 525 -14.55 -6.99 -28.83
N VAL A 526 -13.48 -6.56 -28.15
CA VAL A 526 -13.54 -5.52 -27.11
C VAL A 526 -12.98 -4.21 -27.65
N GLU A 527 -13.79 -3.15 -27.60
CA GLU A 527 -13.37 -1.80 -27.97
C GLU A 527 -12.24 -1.28 -27.06
N PHE A 528 -11.38 -0.42 -27.62
CA PHE A 528 -10.20 0.14 -26.94
C PHE A 528 -10.50 0.66 -25.52
N GLN A 529 -11.62 1.37 -25.30
CA GLN A 529 -11.95 1.96 -24.00
C GLN A 529 -12.32 0.94 -22.89
N TYR A 530 -12.57 -0.33 -23.23
CA TYR A 530 -12.96 -1.38 -22.28
C TYR A 530 -11.83 -2.39 -21.99
N VAL A 531 -10.65 -2.18 -22.59
CA VAL A 531 -9.42 -2.92 -22.29
C VAL A 531 -8.62 -2.18 -21.22
N ASP A 532 -8.43 -2.82 -20.08
CA ASP A 532 -7.89 -2.25 -18.85
C ASP A 532 -6.50 -2.84 -18.57
N VAL A 533 -5.51 -2.46 -19.38
CA VAL A 533 -4.17 -3.06 -19.34
C VAL A 533 -3.10 -1.99 -19.22
N ALA A 534 -2.18 -2.15 -18.26
CA ALA A 534 -1.00 -1.29 -18.15
C ALA A 534 0.14 -1.99 -17.41
N GLY A 535 1.40 -1.67 -17.76
CA GLY A 535 2.53 -2.06 -16.92
C GLY A 535 2.41 -1.49 -15.51
N ILE A 536 2.15 -0.18 -15.42
CA ILE A 536 1.90 0.56 -14.17
C ILE A 536 0.61 1.35 -14.32
N TYR A 537 -0.31 1.21 -13.36
CA TYR A 537 -1.55 1.96 -13.32
C TYR A 537 -1.76 2.68 -11.99
N PHE A 538 -1.86 4.01 -12.05
CA PHE A 538 -2.33 4.85 -10.95
C PHE A 538 -3.78 5.24 -11.22
N TYR A 539 -4.71 4.74 -10.42
CA TYR A 539 -6.14 4.98 -10.57
C TYR A 539 -6.77 5.59 -9.33
N THR A 540 -7.31 6.80 -9.46
CA THR A 540 -8.16 7.40 -8.43
C THR A 540 -9.62 7.33 -8.88
N THR A 541 -10.50 6.83 -8.02
CA THR A 541 -11.95 6.82 -8.31
C THR A 541 -12.51 8.25 -8.35
N GLU A 542 -13.77 8.40 -8.73
CA GLU A 542 -14.40 9.72 -8.75
C GLU A 542 -14.54 10.34 -7.35
N ASN A 543 -14.55 11.68 -7.31
CA ASN A 543 -14.82 12.42 -6.08
C ASN A 543 -16.32 12.51 -5.83
N TRP A 544 -16.66 12.77 -4.56
CA TRP A 544 -17.98 13.14 -4.10
C TRP A 544 -17.87 14.49 -3.37
N PRO A 545 -18.94 15.31 -3.27
CA PRO A 545 -18.84 16.73 -2.93
C PRO A 545 -18.17 17.05 -1.60
N ALA A 546 -18.26 16.13 -0.63
CA ALA A 546 -17.72 16.32 0.71
C ALA A 546 -16.24 15.90 0.84
N ASN A 547 -15.73 15.05 -0.07
CA ASN A 547 -14.45 14.35 0.10
C ASN A 547 -13.63 14.35 -1.20
N PRO A 548 -13.02 15.47 -1.61
CA PRO A 548 -12.10 15.49 -2.72
C PRO A 548 -10.85 14.68 -2.38
N LYS A 549 -10.53 13.70 -3.22
CA LYS A 549 -9.31 12.91 -3.15
C LYS A 549 -8.50 13.01 -4.44
N HIS A 550 -7.22 12.74 -4.31
CA HIS A 550 -6.29 12.58 -5.42
C HIS A 550 -5.13 11.68 -4.98
N MET A 551 -4.32 11.25 -5.95
CA MET A 551 -2.96 10.79 -5.64
C MET A 551 -1.97 11.88 -5.98
N ARG A 552 -0.94 12.07 -5.14
CA ARG A 552 0.13 13.04 -5.40
C ARG A 552 1.52 12.50 -5.12
N ASP A 553 2.54 13.23 -5.60
CA ASP A 553 3.95 12.89 -5.42
C ASP A 553 4.26 11.48 -5.97
N ILE A 554 4.01 11.31 -7.27
CA ILE A 554 4.17 10.05 -7.99
C ILE A 554 5.47 10.12 -8.79
N ILE A 555 6.40 9.20 -8.57
CA ILE A 555 7.62 9.05 -9.37
C ILE A 555 7.73 7.62 -9.92
N VAL A 556 7.84 7.53 -11.24
CA VAL A 556 8.21 6.31 -11.98
C VAL A 556 9.53 6.57 -12.69
N GLU A 557 10.61 5.91 -12.26
CA GLU A 557 11.93 6.17 -12.81
C GLU A 557 12.81 4.93 -12.99
N ASP A 558 13.73 5.01 -13.96
CA ASP A 558 14.73 4.00 -14.24
C ASP A 558 14.15 2.59 -14.51
N CYS A 559 12.90 2.50 -14.99
CA CYS A 559 12.21 1.23 -15.25
C CYS A 559 12.34 0.77 -16.71
N LEU A 560 12.37 -0.55 -16.91
CA LEU A 560 12.06 -1.18 -18.19
C LEU A 560 10.61 -1.67 -18.16
N ILE A 561 9.77 -1.15 -19.03
CA ILE A 561 8.38 -1.59 -19.21
C ILE A 561 8.24 -2.08 -20.65
N THR A 562 7.92 -3.35 -20.85
CA THR A 562 7.86 -3.90 -22.20
C THR A 562 6.78 -4.93 -22.39
N ARG A 563 6.30 -5.11 -23.63
CA ARG A 563 5.34 -6.19 -23.96
C ARG A 563 4.09 -6.13 -23.09
N THR A 564 3.41 -4.99 -23.14
CA THR A 564 2.11 -4.78 -22.46
C THR A 564 0.98 -4.78 -23.47
N GLY A 565 -0.19 -5.31 -23.13
CA GLY A 565 -1.33 -5.37 -24.07
C GLY A 565 -1.90 -4.00 -24.46
N LYS A 566 -1.68 -2.98 -23.62
CA LYS A 566 -2.15 -1.60 -23.89
C LYS A 566 -1.16 -0.55 -23.39
N PHE A 567 -1.21 -0.09 -22.15
CA PHE A 567 -0.36 1.03 -21.73
C PHE A 567 0.97 0.59 -21.10
N GLY A 568 2.00 1.41 -21.21
CA GLY A 568 3.20 1.28 -20.37
C GLY A 568 2.91 1.82 -18.96
N VAL A 569 2.80 3.14 -18.86
CA VAL A 569 2.39 3.85 -17.63
C VAL A 569 1.05 4.56 -17.87
N TRP A 570 0.09 4.33 -16.98
CA TRP A 570 -1.22 4.97 -17.02
C TRP A 570 -1.50 5.67 -15.69
N VAL A 571 -1.78 6.97 -15.73
CA VAL A 571 -2.25 7.75 -14.58
C VAL A 571 -3.62 8.30 -14.89
N LYS A 572 -4.60 8.03 -14.04
CA LYS A 572 -5.99 8.44 -14.25
C LYS A 572 -6.66 8.84 -12.94
N HIS A 573 -7.31 10.01 -12.97
CA HIS A 573 -8.39 10.33 -12.04
C HIS A 573 -9.74 10.13 -12.74
N ASN A 574 -10.66 9.37 -12.16
CA ASN A 574 -11.94 9.05 -12.84
C ASN A 574 -12.97 10.17 -12.75
N GLY A 575 -12.88 11.03 -11.72
CA GLY A 575 -13.81 12.14 -11.52
C GLY A 575 -13.95 13.07 -12.72
N ILE A 576 -15.18 13.53 -12.96
CA ILE A 576 -15.55 14.46 -14.02
C ILE A 576 -15.99 15.79 -13.42
N ALA A 577 -15.80 16.89 -14.14
CA ALA A 577 -16.33 18.18 -13.72
C ALA A 577 -17.87 18.18 -13.87
N GLN A 578 -18.56 17.79 -12.80
CA GLN A 578 -20.01 17.70 -12.72
C GLN A 578 -20.45 18.14 -11.32
N GLU A 579 -21.53 18.94 -11.27
CA GLU A 579 -22.20 19.31 -10.03
C GLU A 579 -22.53 18.05 -9.22
N GLY A 580 -22.12 18.02 -7.95
CA GLY A 580 -22.32 16.84 -7.11
C GLY A 580 -21.26 15.73 -7.23
N VAL A 581 -20.24 15.85 -8.09
CA VAL A 581 -19.11 14.91 -8.20
C VAL A 581 -17.79 15.66 -7.94
N GLY A 582 -17.64 16.82 -8.56
CA GLY A 582 -16.51 17.73 -8.34
C GLY A 582 -16.29 18.66 -9.53
N ASN A 583 -15.19 19.41 -9.52
CA ASN A 583 -14.84 20.33 -10.62
C ASN A 583 -13.41 20.07 -11.12
N ASP A 584 -13.01 20.77 -12.19
CA ASP A 584 -11.67 20.66 -12.78
C ASP A 584 -10.52 21.00 -11.81
N THR A 585 -10.80 21.66 -10.68
CA THR A 585 -9.79 21.97 -9.65
C THR A 585 -9.53 20.87 -8.65
N ILE A 586 -10.43 19.89 -8.51
CA ILE A 586 -10.31 18.81 -7.51
C ILE A 586 -10.23 17.41 -8.11
N ASN A 587 -10.74 17.19 -9.32
CA ASN A 587 -10.76 15.87 -9.97
C ASN A 587 -9.46 15.55 -10.73
N LYS A 588 -8.30 15.69 -10.09
CA LYS A 588 -7.00 15.47 -10.72
C LYS A 588 -5.96 14.88 -9.76
N ASN A 589 -5.20 13.90 -10.22
CA ASN A 589 -3.96 13.51 -9.54
C ASN A 589 -2.93 14.65 -9.64
N MET A 590 -1.92 14.70 -8.79
CA MET A 590 -1.00 15.84 -8.72
C MET A 590 0.46 15.39 -8.71
N ASP A 591 1.36 16.25 -9.19
CA ASP A 591 2.80 16.09 -9.04
C ASP A 591 3.30 14.72 -9.54
N VAL A 592 3.17 14.49 -10.85
CA VAL A 592 3.51 13.23 -11.54
C VAL A 592 4.82 13.40 -12.30
N ILE A 593 5.82 12.57 -11.98
CA ILE A 593 7.10 12.50 -12.70
C ILE A 593 7.27 11.09 -13.29
N VAL A 594 7.48 11.00 -14.60
CA VAL A 594 7.86 9.76 -15.27
C VAL A 594 9.14 10.03 -16.05
N ARG A 595 10.27 9.45 -15.61
CA ARG A 595 11.57 9.77 -16.18
C ARG A 595 12.55 8.61 -16.30
N ASN A 596 13.51 8.73 -17.21
CA ASN A 596 14.56 7.73 -17.40
C ASN A 596 14.05 6.30 -17.68
N ASN A 597 12.82 6.16 -18.18
CA ASN A 597 12.23 4.84 -18.42
C ASN A 597 12.45 4.38 -19.85
N HIS A 598 12.51 3.06 -20.01
CA HIS A 598 12.53 2.36 -21.29
C HIS A 598 11.18 1.68 -21.48
N ILE A 599 10.37 2.19 -22.40
CA ILE A 599 9.01 1.70 -22.66
C ILE A 599 8.95 1.13 -24.08
N LEU A 600 8.95 -0.20 -24.20
CA LEU A 600 9.20 -0.88 -25.46
C LEU A 600 8.05 -1.83 -25.81
N GLU A 601 7.58 -1.83 -27.06
CA GLU A 601 6.62 -2.83 -27.55
C GLU A 601 5.31 -2.87 -26.72
N THR A 602 4.67 -1.71 -26.53
CA THR A 602 3.35 -1.63 -25.88
C THR A 602 2.26 -1.75 -26.94
N GLY A 603 1.21 -2.53 -26.70
CA GLY A 603 0.09 -2.68 -27.63
C GLY A 603 -0.72 -1.40 -27.82
N GLY A 604 -0.64 -0.51 -26.83
CA GLY A 604 -1.17 0.85 -26.86
C GLY A 604 -0.08 1.88 -26.59
N SER A 605 -0.42 2.98 -25.91
CA SER A 605 0.53 4.10 -25.73
C SER A 605 1.59 3.84 -24.66
N GLY A 606 2.76 4.46 -24.80
CA GLY A 606 3.83 4.34 -23.82
C GLY A 606 3.46 4.95 -22.47
N ILE A 607 3.20 6.26 -22.44
CA ILE A 607 2.80 6.99 -21.24
C ILE A 607 1.48 7.74 -21.48
N THR A 608 0.51 7.49 -20.62
CA THR A 608 -0.81 8.14 -20.65
C THR A 608 -1.09 8.82 -19.32
N VAL A 609 -1.31 10.13 -19.33
CA VAL A 609 -1.72 10.88 -18.12
C VAL A 609 -3.05 11.58 -18.37
N SER A 610 -4.05 11.21 -17.57
CA SER A 610 -5.42 11.71 -17.67
C SER A 610 -5.84 12.36 -16.36
N ARG A 611 -6.29 13.61 -16.44
CA ARG A 611 -6.78 14.41 -15.31
C ARG A 611 -5.72 14.51 -14.21
N ALA A 612 -4.70 15.33 -14.48
CA ALA A 612 -3.62 15.58 -13.53
C ALA A 612 -3.22 17.07 -13.47
N TYR A 613 -2.73 17.51 -12.32
CA TYR A 613 -1.99 18.75 -12.10
C TYR A 613 -0.51 18.44 -12.07
N ASN A 614 0.30 19.28 -12.72
CA ASN A 614 1.76 19.20 -12.68
C ASN A 614 2.28 17.84 -13.14
N VAL A 615 2.57 17.72 -14.42
CA VAL A 615 3.12 16.50 -15.02
C VAL A 615 4.48 16.80 -15.65
N LEU A 616 5.49 16.02 -15.30
CA LEU A 616 6.82 16.07 -15.91
C LEU A 616 7.17 14.70 -16.51
N LEU A 617 7.27 14.63 -17.83
CA LEU A 617 7.68 13.43 -18.56
C LEU A 617 9.06 13.71 -19.18
N GLU A 618 10.13 13.12 -18.65
CA GLU A 618 11.47 13.48 -19.11
C GLU A 618 12.45 12.33 -19.32
N ASN A 619 13.29 12.44 -20.36
CA ASN A 619 14.36 11.49 -20.62
C ASN A 619 13.88 10.02 -20.75
N ASN A 620 12.69 9.79 -21.31
CA ASN A 620 12.19 8.44 -21.57
C ASN A 620 12.52 8.01 -23.00
N LEU A 621 12.88 6.73 -23.17
CA LEU A 621 12.96 6.05 -24.46
C LEU A 621 11.69 5.24 -24.68
N ILE A 622 10.90 5.61 -25.68
CA ILE A 622 9.65 4.92 -26.02
C ILE A 622 9.77 4.38 -27.44
N ARG A 623 9.60 3.07 -27.63
CA ARG A 623 9.79 2.42 -28.94
C ARG A 623 8.69 1.40 -29.23
N TYR A 624 8.11 1.48 -30.42
CA TYR A 624 6.96 0.67 -30.84
C TYR A 624 5.76 0.72 -29.86
N PRO A 625 5.24 1.90 -29.49
CA PRO A 625 3.89 1.95 -28.94
C PRO A 625 2.86 1.65 -30.05
N GLY A 626 1.78 0.96 -29.70
CA GLY A 626 0.78 0.47 -30.66
C GLY A 626 1.15 -0.82 -31.37
N TYR A 627 2.13 -1.57 -30.87
CA TYR A 627 2.66 -2.75 -31.54
C TYR A 627 1.65 -3.91 -31.57
N ILE A 628 1.67 -4.72 -32.64
CA ILE A 628 0.74 -5.86 -32.80
C ILE A 628 1.42 -7.17 -33.15
N GLU A 629 2.69 -7.15 -33.55
CA GLU A 629 3.32 -8.35 -34.13
C GLU A 629 3.75 -9.38 -33.08
N ARG A 630 3.70 -9.04 -31.79
CA ARG A 630 4.19 -9.90 -30.70
C ARG A 630 3.12 -10.84 -30.15
N ASP A 631 1.94 -10.31 -29.89
CA ASP A 631 0.86 -11.04 -29.23
C ASP A 631 -0.49 -10.47 -29.68
N GLU A 632 -1.44 -11.35 -29.98
CA GLU A 632 -2.78 -10.99 -30.45
C GLU A 632 -3.60 -10.18 -29.43
N ARG A 633 -3.18 -10.18 -28.15
CA ARG A 633 -3.81 -9.44 -27.06
C ARG A 633 -3.27 -8.02 -26.92
N MET A 634 -2.48 -7.56 -27.88
CA MET A 634 -2.06 -6.17 -28.02
C MET A 634 -3.08 -5.36 -28.83
N ILE A 635 -3.52 -4.22 -28.31
CA ILE A 635 -4.65 -3.46 -28.87
C ILE A 635 -4.35 -2.75 -30.21
N GLY A 636 -3.09 -2.63 -30.61
CA GLY A 636 -2.67 -2.10 -31.90
C GLY A 636 -2.92 -0.61 -32.14
N ARG A 637 -2.87 0.21 -31.09
CA ARG A 637 -3.10 1.65 -31.18
C ARG A 637 -2.38 2.43 -30.08
N GLY A 638 -1.27 3.10 -30.41
CA GLY A 638 -0.45 3.75 -29.40
C GLY A 638 0.34 4.97 -29.87
N SER A 639 0.22 6.07 -29.13
CA SER A 639 1.18 7.19 -29.21
C SER A 639 2.35 6.94 -28.27
N GLY A 640 3.47 7.65 -28.44
CA GLY A 640 4.53 7.64 -27.43
C GLY A 640 4.01 8.14 -26.09
N THR A 641 3.51 9.38 -26.08
CA THR A 641 2.85 9.95 -24.90
C THR A 641 1.59 10.75 -25.25
N TRP A 642 0.62 10.79 -24.35
CA TRP A 642 -0.47 11.76 -24.43
C TRP A 642 -1.03 12.20 -23.08
N MET A 643 -1.51 13.45 -23.07
CA MET A 643 -2.09 14.11 -21.92
C MET A 643 -3.54 14.48 -22.20
N TYR A 644 -4.45 14.09 -21.32
CA TYR A 644 -5.88 14.41 -21.40
C TYR A 644 -6.33 15.15 -20.13
N SER A 645 -6.95 16.32 -20.30
CA SER A 645 -7.41 17.14 -19.16
C SER A 645 -6.31 17.42 -18.13
N VAL A 646 -5.08 17.68 -18.58
CA VAL A 646 -3.93 18.00 -17.71
C VAL A 646 -3.77 19.52 -17.57
N ILE A 647 -3.42 19.98 -16.38
CA ILE A 647 -3.06 21.39 -16.13
C ILE A 647 -1.61 21.45 -15.67
N ASN A 648 -0.80 22.21 -16.42
CA ASN A 648 0.65 22.33 -16.28
C ASN A 648 1.36 21.00 -16.56
N GLY A 649 1.81 20.82 -17.79
CA GLY A 649 2.55 19.63 -18.21
C GLY A 649 3.79 19.99 -19.01
N ILE A 650 4.91 19.35 -18.74
CA ILE A 650 6.12 19.42 -19.55
C ILE A 650 6.52 18.00 -19.97
N SER A 651 6.76 17.82 -21.26
CA SER A 651 7.47 16.65 -21.78
C SER A 651 8.77 17.08 -22.42
N GLN A 652 9.90 16.56 -21.93
CA GLN A 652 11.21 16.98 -22.43
C GLN A 652 12.27 15.89 -22.54
N TYR A 653 13.18 16.01 -23.51
CA TYR A 653 14.29 15.07 -23.71
C TYR A 653 13.85 13.62 -23.96
N ASN A 654 12.62 13.38 -24.42
CA ASN A 654 12.16 12.03 -24.73
C ASN A 654 12.53 11.64 -26.15
N HIS A 655 12.85 10.36 -26.34
CA HIS A 655 13.14 9.76 -27.64
C HIS A 655 12.03 8.76 -27.97
N ILE A 656 11.34 8.99 -29.08
CA ILE A 656 10.12 8.25 -29.41
C ILE A 656 10.20 7.70 -30.82
N TYR A 657 10.19 6.38 -30.93
CA TYR A 657 10.40 5.69 -32.18
C TYR A 657 9.22 4.79 -32.52
N HIS A 658 8.81 4.83 -33.78
CA HIS A 658 7.88 3.87 -34.35
C HIS A 658 6.49 3.77 -33.69
N PRO A 659 5.79 4.86 -33.30
CA PRO A 659 4.37 4.75 -32.98
C PRO A 659 3.53 4.13 -34.10
N ARG A 660 2.63 3.21 -33.74
CA ARG A 660 1.76 2.44 -34.65
C ARG A 660 0.29 2.53 -34.24
N GLY A 661 -0.61 2.44 -35.21
CA GLY A 661 -2.04 2.33 -34.99
C GLY A 661 -2.87 3.13 -35.98
N HIS A 662 -4.08 2.62 -36.23
CA HIS A 662 -5.01 3.20 -37.20
C HIS A 662 -5.53 4.61 -36.83
N ASP A 663 -5.46 4.99 -35.55
CA ASP A 663 -5.91 6.27 -35.00
C ASP A 663 -4.81 6.87 -34.10
N ASP A 664 -4.84 8.19 -33.89
CA ASP A 664 -3.86 8.94 -33.11
C ASP A 664 -2.44 8.55 -33.47
N SER A 665 -1.73 7.83 -32.59
CA SER A 665 -0.42 7.20 -32.81
C SER A 665 0.70 8.18 -33.17
N TYR A 666 0.69 9.35 -32.55
CA TYR A 666 1.72 10.38 -32.69
C TYR A 666 2.96 10.02 -31.86
N GLY A 667 4.10 10.64 -32.17
CA GLY A 667 5.23 10.66 -31.23
C GLY A 667 4.72 11.13 -29.86
N GLN A 668 4.13 12.32 -29.82
CA GLN A 668 3.43 12.84 -28.66
C GLN A 668 2.22 13.64 -29.11
N HIS A 669 1.12 13.60 -28.34
CA HIS A 669 0.01 14.51 -28.61
C HIS A 669 -0.62 15.09 -27.33
N ILE A 670 -1.31 16.20 -27.51
CA ILE A 670 -2.09 16.89 -26.49
C ILE A 670 -3.56 16.63 -26.82
N ASP A 671 -4.19 15.78 -26.02
CA ASP A 671 -5.61 15.48 -26.10
C ASP A 671 -6.43 16.71 -25.61
N TYR A 672 -7.75 16.63 -25.50
CA TYR A 672 -8.58 17.79 -25.16
C TYR A 672 -8.56 18.15 -23.67
N GLN A 673 -9.03 19.36 -23.34
CA GLN A 673 -9.18 19.90 -21.97
C GLN A 673 -7.88 20.21 -21.22
N CYS A 674 -6.75 20.30 -21.90
CA CYS A 674 -5.47 20.62 -21.30
C CYS A 674 -5.18 22.13 -21.20
N ARG A 675 -4.35 22.53 -20.24
CA ARG A 675 -3.91 23.91 -20.02
C ARG A 675 -2.41 23.94 -19.73
N ASN A 676 -1.67 24.85 -20.36
CA ASN A 676 -0.24 25.06 -20.11
C ASN A 676 0.58 23.78 -20.33
N ILE A 677 0.49 23.19 -21.53
CA ILE A 677 1.26 22.00 -21.89
C ILE A 677 2.41 22.38 -22.81
N ILE A 678 3.62 21.92 -22.52
CA ILE A 678 4.81 22.20 -23.32
C ILE A 678 5.52 20.89 -23.64
N TYR A 679 5.67 20.58 -24.92
CA TYR A 679 6.58 19.55 -25.40
C TYR A 679 7.83 20.22 -25.96
N GLN A 680 8.99 19.96 -25.35
CA GLN A 680 10.25 20.60 -25.70
C GLN A 680 11.45 19.66 -25.72
N TYR A 681 12.42 19.89 -26.61
CA TYR A 681 13.66 19.10 -26.64
C TYR A 681 13.47 17.59 -26.88
N ASN A 682 12.36 17.17 -27.51
CA ASN A 682 12.09 15.77 -27.80
C ASN A 682 12.52 15.40 -29.23
N TYR A 683 12.80 14.12 -29.44
CA TYR A 683 13.04 13.51 -30.75
C TYR A 683 11.95 12.49 -31.05
N SER A 684 11.27 12.63 -32.19
CA SER A 684 10.33 11.64 -32.70
C SER A 684 10.71 11.18 -34.11
N GLU A 685 10.56 9.89 -34.36
CA GLU A 685 10.83 9.30 -35.66
C GLU A 685 9.84 8.19 -36.04
N ASP A 686 9.44 8.20 -37.31
CA ASP A 686 8.68 7.13 -37.95
C ASP A 686 7.34 6.83 -37.24
N SER A 687 6.62 7.88 -36.85
CA SER A 687 5.27 7.78 -36.30
C SER A 687 4.19 7.64 -37.40
N GLU A 688 3.24 6.72 -37.23
CA GLU A 688 2.05 6.65 -38.10
C GLU A 688 1.19 7.93 -37.99
N GLY A 689 0.98 8.40 -36.77
CA GLY A 689 0.12 9.53 -36.45
C GLY A 689 0.66 10.87 -36.86
N GLY A 690 1.97 11.07 -36.70
CA GLY A 690 2.59 12.36 -36.97
C GLY A 690 3.44 12.90 -35.83
N PHE A 691 3.91 14.13 -36.07
CA PHE A 691 4.77 14.84 -35.13
C PHE A 691 3.95 15.46 -34.00
N ALA A 692 3.08 16.43 -34.33
CA ALA A 692 2.40 17.24 -33.33
C ALA A 692 0.89 17.31 -33.54
N GLN A 693 0.15 16.95 -32.50
CA GLN A 693 -1.31 17.09 -32.45
C GLN A 693 -1.76 17.79 -31.18
N ILE A 694 -2.71 18.71 -31.35
CA ILE A 694 -3.46 19.38 -30.30
C ILE A 694 -4.95 19.22 -30.65
N LEU A 695 -5.70 18.54 -29.78
CA LEU A 695 -7.15 18.42 -29.93
C LEU A 695 -7.86 19.70 -29.43
N GLY A 696 -9.19 19.65 -29.27
CA GLY A 696 -10.04 20.78 -28.92
C GLY A 696 -9.98 21.14 -27.44
N ASN A 697 -10.61 22.26 -27.08
CA ASN A 697 -10.69 22.75 -25.69
C ASN A 697 -9.32 22.81 -24.98
N ASN A 698 -8.25 23.19 -25.66
CA ASN A 698 -6.93 23.40 -25.07
C ASN A 698 -6.63 24.89 -24.96
N PHE A 699 -5.81 25.28 -23.99
CA PHE A 699 -5.30 26.65 -23.89
C PHE A 699 -3.83 26.68 -23.52
N ASN A 700 -3.06 27.52 -24.22
CA ASN A 700 -1.63 27.71 -23.98
C ASN A 700 -0.83 26.40 -24.11
N CYS A 701 -0.81 25.83 -25.31
CA CYS A 701 -0.15 24.55 -25.60
C CYS A 701 0.97 24.75 -26.62
N THR A 702 2.15 24.21 -26.36
CA THR A 702 3.38 24.54 -27.10
C THR A 702 4.17 23.30 -27.51
N TYR A 703 4.62 23.27 -28.75
CA TYR A 703 5.71 22.39 -29.23
C TYR A 703 6.90 23.28 -29.60
N ARG A 704 8.04 23.11 -28.92
CA ARG A 704 9.24 23.90 -29.20
C ARG A 704 10.55 23.15 -29.14
N PHE A 705 11.54 23.52 -29.95
CA PHE A 705 12.87 22.88 -29.91
C PHE A 705 12.84 21.36 -30.05
N ASN A 706 11.83 20.79 -30.73
CA ASN A 706 11.76 19.35 -30.98
C ASN A 706 12.30 19.05 -32.38
N ILE A 707 12.71 17.79 -32.58
CA ILE A 707 13.11 17.26 -33.87
C ILE A 707 12.15 16.13 -34.23
N SER A 708 11.58 16.21 -35.44
CA SER A 708 10.71 15.20 -36.03
C SER A 708 11.30 14.71 -37.33
N VAL A 709 11.33 13.38 -37.48
CA VAL A 709 11.94 12.70 -38.62
C VAL A 709 10.96 11.68 -39.19
N ASN A 710 10.49 11.91 -40.40
CA ASN A 710 9.61 10.98 -41.12
C ASN A 710 8.34 10.59 -40.36
N ASP A 711 7.79 11.53 -39.59
CA ASP A 711 6.51 11.33 -38.89
C ASP A 711 5.31 11.63 -39.80
N GLY A 712 4.27 10.82 -39.67
CA GLY A 712 2.94 11.04 -40.25
C GLY A 712 2.71 10.31 -41.57
N PHE A 713 3.15 9.05 -41.67
CA PHE A 713 3.01 8.25 -42.88
C PHE A 713 1.63 7.60 -43.07
N ARG A 714 0.73 7.67 -42.08
CA ARG A 714 -0.59 7.05 -42.18
C ARG A 714 -1.45 7.71 -43.26
N GLU A 715 -1.81 6.95 -44.29
CA GLU A 715 -2.73 7.37 -45.34
C GLU A 715 -4.14 6.83 -45.10
N VAL A 716 -5.10 7.74 -44.92
CA VAL A 716 -6.53 7.41 -44.84
C VAL A 716 -7.28 8.47 -45.64
N ASN A 717 -8.31 8.07 -46.39
CA ASN A 717 -9.11 8.96 -47.27
C ASN A 717 -9.78 10.16 -46.56
N SER A 718 -9.68 10.29 -45.23
CA SER A 718 -10.21 11.41 -44.43
C SER A 718 -9.08 12.19 -43.72
N VAL A 719 -9.12 13.53 -43.80
CA VAL A 719 -8.15 14.43 -43.13
C VAL A 719 -8.14 14.24 -41.62
N SER A 720 -9.25 13.79 -41.04
CA SER A 720 -9.35 13.58 -39.59
C SER A 720 -8.50 12.42 -39.06
N VAL A 721 -8.13 11.46 -39.91
CA VAL A 721 -7.45 10.21 -39.52
C VAL A 721 -6.10 9.98 -40.21
N SER A 722 -5.69 10.82 -41.17
CA SER A 722 -4.34 10.71 -41.74
C SER A 722 -3.23 11.13 -40.78
N GLY A 723 -2.00 10.79 -41.11
CA GLY A 723 -0.80 11.29 -40.46
C GLY A 723 -0.61 12.80 -40.69
N ASN A 724 -0.06 13.52 -39.72
CA ASN A 724 0.11 14.99 -39.80
C ASN A 724 1.47 15.45 -39.31
N SER A 725 2.07 16.42 -40.00
CA SER A 725 3.20 17.14 -39.43
C SER A 725 2.70 18.05 -38.30
N LEU A 726 1.63 18.81 -38.54
CA LEU A 726 1.00 19.67 -37.54
C LEU A 726 -0.52 19.57 -37.60
N LYS A 727 -1.16 19.28 -36.48
CA LYS A 727 -2.61 19.22 -36.36
C LYS A 727 -3.11 19.96 -35.13
N VAL A 728 -4.00 20.93 -35.34
CA VAL A 728 -4.85 21.52 -34.29
C VAL A 728 -6.29 21.35 -34.71
N SER A 729 -7.11 20.69 -33.90
CA SER A 729 -8.53 20.47 -34.22
C SER A 729 -9.47 20.91 -33.11
N ASN A 730 -10.75 21.07 -33.44
CA ASN A 730 -11.81 21.33 -32.47
C ASN A 730 -12.31 20.09 -31.72
N PHE A 731 -11.66 18.93 -31.88
CA PHE A 731 -12.16 17.68 -31.31
C PHE A 731 -12.09 17.73 -29.78
N SER A 732 -13.25 17.84 -29.15
CA SER A 732 -13.41 17.63 -27.72
C SER A 732 -14.77 16.99 -27.48
N ARG A 733 -14.95 16.40 -26.30
CA ARG A 733 -16.23 15.83 -25.87
C ARG A 733 -16.65 16.43 -24.52
N PRO A 734 -17.96 16.53 -24.26
CA PRO A 734 -19.08 16.20 -25.17
C PRO A 734 -19.25 17.18 -26.34
N GLU A 735 -18.81 18.42 -26.17
CA GLU A 735 -18.92 19.48 -27.19
C GLU A 735 -17.60 19.72 -27.91
N ARG A 736 -17.69 20.10 -29.19
CA ARG A 736 -16.55 20.55 -30.01
C ARG A 736 -16.20 21.99 -29.66
N ILE A 737 -15.03 22.20 -29.08
CA ILE A 737 -14.57 23.50 -28.63
C ILE A 737 -13.21 23.78 -29.28
N LEU A 738 -13.06 24.95 -29.88
CA LEU A 738 -11.79 25.38 -30.46
C LEU A 738 -10.74 25.61 -29.37
N SER A 739 -9.54 25.11 -29.62
CA SER A 739 -8.36 25.42 -28.79
C SER A 739 -7.88 26.85 -29.03
N ASP A 740 -7.21 27.42 -28.05
CA ASP A 740 -6.76 28.80 -28.04
C ASP A 740 -5.28 28.87 -27.65
N SER A 741 -4.51 29.71 -28.32
CA SER A 741 -3.10 29.93 -28.03
C SER A 741 -2.28 28.63 -28.14
N CYS A 742 -2.28 28.05 -29.34
CA CYS A 742 -1.45 26.91 -29.72
C CYS A 742 -0.17 27.41 -30.40
N TYR A 743 1.00 26.98 -29.93
CA TYR A 743 2.30 27.45 -30.40
C TYR A 743 3.12 26.28 -30.96
N PHE A 744 3.70 26.49 -32.14
CA PHE A 744 4.69 25.61 -32.74
C PHE A 744 5.88 26.48 -33.13
N TYR A 745 6.98 26.43 -32.39
CA TYR A 745 8.14 27.24 -32.76
C TYR A 745 9.48 26.60 -32.55
N ASN A 746 10.45 26.99 -33.38
CA ASN A 746 11.81 26.46 -33.28
C ASN A 746 11.84 24.93 -33.29
N ASN A 747 10.98 24.26 -34.04
CA ASN A 747 11.08 22.82 -34.27
C ASN A 747 11.79 22.56 -35.61
N THR A 748 12.40 21.39 -35.74
CA THR A 748 12.93 20.87 -37.01
C THR A 748 12.07 19.69 -37.45
N ILE A 749 11.41 19.82 -38.61
CA ILE A 749 10.53 18.80 -39.19
C ILE A 749 11.14 18.36 -40.51
N TYR A 750 11.60 17.11 -40.56
CA TYR A 750 12.32 16.54 -41.69
C TYR A 750 11.58 15.33 -42.25
N VAL A 751 11.39 15.30 -43.57
CA VAL A 751 10.78 14.19 -44.30
C VAL A 751 11.61 13.86 -45.54
N ASP A 752 12.21 12.67 -45.60
CA ASP A 752 12.93 12.16 -46.77
C ASP A 752 12.37 10.84 -47.32
N LYS A 753 11.47 10.20 -46.57
CA LYS A 753 10.75 8.99 -47.00
C LYS A 753 9.55 9.36 -47.87
N LEU A 754 9.09 8.37 -48.64
CA LEU A 754 7.88 8.46 -49.46
C LEU A 754 6.63 8.46 -48.56
N ILE A 755 6.41 9.58 -47.88
CA ILE A 755 5.30 9.83 -46.97
C ILE A 755 4.76 11.23 -47.22
N GLU A 756 3.47 11.43 -46.97
CA GLU A 756 2.76 12.66 -47.32
C GLU A 756 1.94 13.23 -46.14
N PRO A 757 2.56 13.54 -44.98
CA PRO A 757 1.87 14.07 -43.81
C PRO A 757 1.08 15.35 -44.13
N CYS A 758 -0.09 15.47 -43.49
CA CYS A 758 -1.01 16.60 -43.66
C CYS A 758 -0.73 17.76 -42.69
N ILE A 759 -1.36 18.90 -42.97
CA ILE A 759 -1.43 20.07 -42.09
C ILE A 759 -2.90 20.40 -41.86
N TYR A 760 -3.30 20.62 -40.61
CA TYR A 760 -4.68 20.93 -40.29
C TYR A 760 -4.80 21.87 -39.10
N PHE A 761 -5.40 23.05 -39.28
CA PHE A 761 -5.68 24.02 -38.21
C PHE A 761 -7.15 24.40 -38.18
N ASP A 762 -7.82 24.05 -37.09
CA ASP A 762 -9.16 24.50 -36.70
C ASP A 762 -9.16 24.90 -35.22
N ALA A 763 -8.80 26.16 -34.97
CA ALA A 763 -8.60 26.72 -33.64
C ALA A 763 -8.95 28.22 -33.59
N LYS A 764 -8.86 28.82 -32.40
CA LYS A 764 -8.87 30.27 -32.21
C LYS A 764 -7.50 30.84 -32.57
N LYS A 765 -6.47 30.56 -31.77
CA LYS A 765 -5.13 31.13 -32.03
C LYS A 765 -4.10 30.05 -32.30
N VAL A 766 -3.38 30.18 -33.40
CA VAL A 766 -2.27 29.30 -33.78
C VAL A 766 -1.09 30.16 -34.21
N PHE A 767 0.06 29.87 -33.61
CA PHE A 767 1.31 30.58 -33.83
C PHE A 767 2.35 29.59 -34.34
N VAL A 768 2.89 29.82 -35.54
CA VAL A 768 3.89 28.94 -36.17
C VAL A 768 5.11 29.77 -36.51
N TYR A 769 6.16 29.71 -35.68
CA TYR A 769 7.33 30.59 -35.81
C TYR A 769 8.64 29.82 -35.88
N ASN A 770 9.61 30.31 -36.65
CA ASN A 770 10.98 29.82 -36.56
C ASN A 770 11.14 28.30 -36.74
N ASN A 771 10.22 27.59 -37.39
CA ASN A 771 10.39 26.15 -37.63
C ASN A 771 11.13 25.90 -38.93
N ILE A 772 11.88 24.80 -39.01
CA ILE A 772 12.37 24.26 -40.28
C ILE A 772 11.39 23.19 -40.76
N PHE A 773 10.90 23.33 -41.99
CA PHE A 773 10.19 22.30 -42.73
C PHE A 773 11.03 21.89 -43.93
N GLN A 774 11.61 20.69 -43.91
CA GLN A 774 12.37 20.15 -45.03
C GLN A 774 11.72 18.85 -45.52
N ALA A 775 11.33 18.84 -46.79
CA ALA A 775 10.76 17.66 -47.46
C ALA A 775 11.56 17.33 -48.73
N LEU A 776 12.35 16.26 -48.70
CA LEU A 776 13.27 15.86 -49.78
C LEU A 776 12.82 14.58 -50.48
N ASN A 777 13.53 14.24 -51.56
CA ASN A 777 13.32 13.04 -52.36
C ASN A 777 11.88 12.95 -52.89
N TYR A 778 11.11 11.99 -52.36
CA TYR A 778 9.73 11.72 -52.75
C TYR A 778 8.72 12.07 -51.65
N GLY A 779 9.18 12.57 -50.50
CA GLY A 779 8.31 12.99 -49.40
C GLY A 779 7.69 14.36 -49.66
N SER A 780 6.59 14.64 -48.97
CA SER A 780 6.00 15.99 -48.97
C SER A 780 5.41 16.35 -47.61
N ILE A 781 5.37 17.64 -47.30
CA ILE A 781 4.71 18.15 -46.08
C ILE A 781 3.51 19.00 -46.49
N GLY A 782 2.35 18.65 -45.94
CA GLY A 782 1.09 19.36 -46.19
C GLY A 782 0.45 19.00 -47.52
N LYS A 783 0.56 17.73 -47.95
CA LYS A 783 -0.11 17.21 -49.16
C LYS A 783 -1.59 17.59 -49.21
N ARG A 784 -2.25 17.48 -48.06
CA ARG A 784 -3.47 18.23 -47.76
C ARG A 784 -3.18 19.20 -46.64
N ALA A 785 -3.58 20.44 -46.85
CA ALA A 785 -3.43 21.52 -45.89
C ALA A 785 -4.77 22.24 -45.74
N VAL A 786 -5.25 22.38 -44.50
CA VAL A 786 -6.49 23.08 -44.18
C VAL A 786 -6.23 24.06 -43.05
N ILE A 787 -6.58 25.32 -43.27
CA ILE A 787 -6.53 26.37 -42.25
C ILE A 787 -7.90 27.04 -42.23
N THR A 788 -8.64 26.89 -41.14
CA THR A 788 -9.97 27.48 -40.93
C THR A 788 -9.94 28.59 -39.89
N ASN A 789 -11.04 29.35 -39.78
CA ASN A 789 -11.25 30.46 -38.84
C ASN A 789 -10.22 31.61 -38.87
N TYR A 790 -9.29 31.62 -39.83
CA TYR A 790 -8.23 32.63 -39.95
C TYR A 790 -8.75 34.06 -40.22
N THR A 791 -10.00 34.23 -40.66
CA THR A 791 -10.64 35.55 -40.79
C THR A 791 -11.28 36.04 -39.50
N LYS A 792 -11.47 35.16 -38.52
CA LYS A 792 -12.15 35.44 -37.24
C LYS A 792 -11.17 35.53 -36.07
N TYR A 793 -10.07 34.81 -36.14
CA TYR A 793 -9.10 34.69 -35.05
C TYR A 793 -7.67 34.71 -35.57
N ASP A 794 -6.72 34.82 -34.64
CA ASP A 794 -5.31 35.05 -34.92
C ASP A 794 -4.59 33.76 -35.34
N ILE A 795 -4.41 33.58 -36.65
CA ILE A 795 -3.49 32.57 -37.20
C ILE A 795 -2.28 33.33 -37.72
N ASP A 796 -1.17 33.20 -37.01
CA ASP A 796 0.07 33.92 -37.33
C ASP A 796 1.21 32.92 -37.59
N ILE A 797 1.74 32.99 -38.80
CA ILE A 797 2.80 32.14 -39.31
C ILE A 797 3.90 33.08 -39.78
N SER A 798 5.10 32.96 -39.22
CA SER A 798 6.19 33.90 -39.53
C SER A 798 7.57 33.25 -39.38
N ASN A 799 8.51 33.65 -40.23
CA ASN A 799 9.94 33.34 -40.09
C ASN A 799 10.24 31.83 -40.04
N ASN A 800 9.42 31.01 -40.70
CA ASN A 800 9.73 29.60 -40.88
C ASN A 800 10.62 29.41 -42.11
N LEU A 801 11.49 28.41 -42.07
CA LEU A 801 12.30 28.01 -43.21
C LEU A 801 11.62 26.83 -43.92
N PHE A 802 11.42 26.98 -45.23
CA PHE A 802 10.85 25.93 -46.08
C PHE A 802 11.87 25.46 -47.11
N ASP A 803 12.08 24.16 -47.17
CA ASP A 803 12.90 23.51 -48.19
C ASP A 803 12.21 22.29 -48.80
N GLY A 804 12.33 22.15 -50.11
CA GLY A 804 11.69 21.08 -50.89
C GLY A 804 10.16 21.12 -50.93
N ALA A 805 9.53 19.94 -50.94
CA ALA A 805 8.11 19.73 -51.26
C ALA A 805 7.15 20.04 -50.09
N VAL A 806 7.16 21.31 -49.65
CA VAL A 806 6.26 21.82 -48.61
C VAL A 806 5.12 22.64 -49.23
N THR A 807 3.90 22.42 -48.72
CA THR A 807 2.65 23.02 -49.21
C THR A 807 2.70 24.53 -49.37
N GLN A 808 2.12 25.01 -50.47
CA GLN A 808 2.04 26.45 -50.76
C GLN A 808 1.16 27.20 -49.75
N LEU A 809 0.20 26.52 -49.12
CA LEU A 809 -0.70 27.16 -48.16
C LEU A 809 0.07 27.77 -46.98
N LEU A 810 1.01 27.03 -46.38
CA LEU A 810 1.85 27.56 -45.28
C LEU A 810 2.71 28.75 -45.74
N LYS A 811 3.31 28.63 -46.93
CA LYS A 811 4.16 29.68 -47.52
C LYS A 811 3.41 30.99 -47.78
N VAL A 812 2.13 30.92 -48.14
CA VAL A 812 1.29 32.12 -48.37
C VAL A 812 0.92 32.83 -47.07
N PHE A 813 0.76 32.08 -45.98
CA PHE A 813 0.51 32.66 -44.66
C PHE A 813 1.79 33.24 -44.04
N ASP A 814 2.97 32.78 -44.43
CA ASP A 814 4.27 33.25 -43.93
C ASP A 814 4.89 34.32 -44.85
N SER A 815 4.53 35.57 -44.63
CA SER A 815 5.11 36.70 -45.38
C SER A 815 6.60 36.95 -45.12
N ASN A 816 7.15 36.38 -44.04
CA ASN A 816 8.55 36.51 -43.63
C ASN A 816 9.31 35.18 -43.81
N MET A 817 8.82 34.29 -44.68
CA MET A 817 9.41 32.97 -44.83
C MET A 817 10.87 33.04 -45.28
N VAL A 818 11.66 32.09 -44.80
CA VAL A 818 13.00 31.80 -45.27
C VAL A 818 12.93 30.58 -46.19
N SER A 819 13.78 30.54 -47.21
CA SER A 819 13.85 29.40 -48.13
C SER A 819 15.29 28.93 -48.29
N GLY A 820 15.43 27.64 -48.58
CA GLY A 820 16.70 26.99 -48.90
C GLY A 820 17.11 25.93 -47.88
N ASP A 821 18.13 25.18 -48.24
CA ASP A 821 18.63 24.05 -47.46
C ASP A 821 19.12 24.51 -46.05
N PRO A 822 18.59 23.93 -44.95
CA PRO A 822 19.09 24.16 -43.59
C PRO A 822 20.51 23.63 -43.38
N GLY A 823 21.05 22.83 -44.30
CA GLY A 823 22.43 22.34 -44.28
C GLY A 823 22.68 21.49 -43.04
N PHE A 824 21.81 20.52 -42.77
CA PHE A 824 21.96 19.62 -41.64
C PHE A 824 23.28 18.86 -41.70
N LYS A 825 23.84 18.55 -40.53
CA LYS A 825 25.11 17.82 -40.41
C LYS A 825 25.07 16.45 -41.09
N ASN A 826 23.97 15.72 -40.96
CA ASN A 826 23.77 14.39 -41.53
C ASN A 826 22.26 14.12 -41.79
N PRO A 827 21.63 14.78 -42.77
CA PRO A 827 20.19 14.65 -43.00
C PRO A 827 19.76 13.19 -43.22
N GLY A 828 18.72 12.75 -42.53
CA GLY A 828 18.23 11.37 -42.58
C GLY A 828 18.94 10.41 -41.60
N GLY A 829 19.84 10.92 -40.76
CA GLY A 829 20.42 10.17 -39.64
C GLY A 829 19.43 9.89 -38.51
N TYR A 830 19.88 9.12 -37.53
CA TYR A 830 19.06 8.54 -36.45
C TYR A 830 19.29 9.21 -35.08
N LEU A 831 20.13 10.24 -35.04
CA LEU A 831 20.46 10.98 -33.82
C LEU A 831 19.95 12.42 -33.92
N PRO A 832 19.50 13.03 -32.80
CA PRO A 832 19.17 14.46 -32.77
C PRO A 832 20.26 15.36 -33.39
N ASP A 833 21.53 15.04 -33.08
CA ASP A 833 22.73 15.77 -33.51
C ASP A 833 22.91 15.83 -35.04
N ASP A 834 22.33 14.87 -35.77
CA ASP A 834 22.35 14.81 -37.23
C ASP A 834 21.59 15.99 -37.87
N TYR A 835 20.63 16.57 -37.15
CA TYR A 835 19.79 17.69 -37.57
C TYR A 835 20.25 19.05 -37.03
N SER A 836 21.48 19.11 -36.52
CA SER A 836 22.16 20.38 -36.23
C SER A 836 22.45 21.14 -37.54
N ILE A 837 22.28 22.46 -37.52
CA ILE A 837 22.47 23.31 -38.71
C ILE A 837 23.93 23.73 -38.87
N THR A 838 24.41 23.82 -40.11
CA THR A 838 25.77 24.28 -40.42
C THR A 838 25.86 25.81 -40.55
N LYS A 839 27.06 26.37 -40.33
CA LYS A 839 27.35 27.82 -40.17
C LYS A 839 26.98 28.73 -41.37
N SER A 840 26.53 28.18 -42.49
CA SER A 840 26.25 28.92 -43.72
C SER A 840 24.80 28.86 -44.18
N CYS A 841 23.89 28.22 -43.43
CA CYS A 841 22.50 28.13 -43.86
C CYS A 841 21.69 29.38 -43.50
N ASN A 842 20.61 29.60 -44.26
CA ASN A 842 19.73 30.76 -44.08
C ASN A 842 18.94 30.73 -42.76
N ALA A 843 18.97 29.62 -42.01
CA ALA A 843 18.34 29.54 -40.70
C ALA A 843 19.03 30.43 -39.66
N ILE A 844 20.33 30.71 -39.84
CA ILE A 844 21.14 31.41 -38.83
C ILE A 844 20.73 32.88 -38.71
N GLY A 845 20.35 33.31 -37.50
CA GLY A 845 20.02 34.70 -37.16
C GLY A 845 18.77 35.28 -37.84
N ASN A 846 17.99 34.47 -38.56
CA ASN A 846 16.80 34.90 -39.30
C ASN A 846 15.47 34.58 -38.62
N GLY A 847 15.51 34.05 -37.39
CA GLY A 847 14.31 33.84 -36.59
C GLY A 847 13.68 35.14 -36.11
N LEU A 848 12.38 35.05 -35.84
CA LEU A 848 11.57 36.04 -35.14
C LEU A 848 11.91 36.04 -33.65
N SER A 849 12.17 37.22 -33.11
CA SER A 849 12.16 37.45 -31.66
C SER A 849 10.76 37.78 -31.20
N PHE A 850 10.29 37.14 -30.13
CA PHE A 850 8.96 37.33 -29.59
C PHE A 850 8.92 37.00 -28.09
N VAL A 851 7.83 37.38 -27.42
CA VAL A 851 7.60 36.99 -26.03
C VAL A 851 7.05 35.58 -26.00
N GLU A 852 7.82 34.67 -25.42
CA GLU A 852 7.43 33.25 -25.33
C GLU A 852 6.18 33.04 -24.47
N PRO A 853 5.37 32.01 -24.76
CA PRO A 853 4.23 31.65 -23.92
C PRO A 853 4.67 31.31 -22.49
N HIS A 854 4.06 31.97 -21.52
CA HIS A 854 4.38 31.80 -20.10
C HIS A 854 3.90 30.45 -19.57
N PHE A 855 4.79 29.74 -18.87
CA PHE A 855 4.47 28.53 -18.09
C PHE A 855 4.34 28.88 -16.60
N PRO A 856 3.12 28.87 -16.01
CA PRO A 856 2.89 29.42 -14.66
C PRO A 856 3.63 28.72 -13.50
N MET A 857 4.05 27.48 -13.72
CA MET A 857 4.68 26.64 -12.70
C MET A 857 6.20 26.55 -12.82
N ALA A 858 6.82 27.26 -13.77
CA ALA A 858 8.28 27.33 -13.85
C ALA A 858 8.89 27.79 -12.51
N GLY A 859 9.96 27.12 -12.07
CA GLY A 859 10.64 27.38 -10.80
C GLY A 859 9.86 26.95 -9.55
N LYS A 860 8.77 26.17 -9.67
CA LYS A 860 7.91 25.77 -8.54
C LYS A 860 7.64 24.26 -8.54
N GLY A 861 7.51 23.67 -7.34
CA GLY A 861 7.11 22.28 -7.17
C GLY A 861 8.03 21.31 -7.94
N ILE A 862 7.44 20.36 -8.66
CA ILE A 862 8.19 19.41 -9.51
C ILE A 862 8.93 20.09 -10.67
N PHE A 863 8.63 21.36 -10.98
CA PHE A 863 9.27 22.15 -12.03
C PHE A 863 10.28 23.16 -11.46
N LYS A 864 10.79 22.95 -10.24
CA LYS A 864 11.77 23.84 -9.59
C LYS A 864 13.01 24.11 -10.45
N ASP A 865 13.40 23.15 -11.29
CA ASP A 865 14.57 23.23 -12.17
C ASP A 865 14.22 23.71 -13.59
N ILE A 866 12.95 24.05 -13.84
CA ILE A 866 12.48 24.59 -15.12
C ILE A 866 12.52 26.11 -15.07
N PRO A 867 13.30 26.78 -15.94
CA PRO A 867 13.36 28.24 -15.98
C PRO A 867 12.06 28.82 -16.55
N SER A 868 11.77 30.10 -16.22
CA SER A 868 10.56 30.80 -16.70
C SER A 868 10.49 30.91 -18.22
N ASN A 869 11.64 31.12 -18.85
CA ASN A 869 11.85 31.00 -20.29
C ASN A 869 13.00 30.01 -20.52
N PRO A 870 12.98 29.24 -21.61
CA PRO A 870 14.11 28.46 -22.10
C PRO A 870 15.40 29.28 -22.13
N ILE A 871 16.46 28.68 -21.59
CA ILE A 871 17.81 29.27 -21.61
C ILE A 871 18.74 28.50 -22.54
N VAL A 872 18.32 27.34 -23.03
CA VAL A 872 19.05 26.51 -23.99
C VAL A 872 18.11 25.92 -25.06
N ASP A 873 18.67 25.59 -26.21
CA ASP A 873 18.02 24.76 -27.23
C ASP A 873 18.25 23.26 -27.01
N ILE A 874 17.74 22.39 -27.88
CA ILE A 874 17.86 20.92 -27.75
C ILE A 874 19.32 20.42 -27.74
N PHE A 875 20.26 21.20 -28.28
CA PHE A 875 21.68 20.88 -28.33
C PHE A 875 22.46 21.52 -27.17
N GLY A 876 21.77 22.19 -26.25
CA GLY A 876 22.38 22.89 -25.12
C GLY A 876 22.98 24.25 -25.48
N ASN A 877 22.72 24.80 -26.68
CA ASN A 877 23.21 26.14 -27.01
C ASN A 877 22.39 27.20 -26.26
N PRO A 878 23.02 28.23 -25.67
CA PRO A 878 22.30 29.31 -25.01
C PRO A 878 21.32 30.03 -25.95
N ILE A 879 20.14 30.36 -25.42
CA ILE A 879 19.10 31.11 -26.13
C ILE A 879 18.53 32.25 -25.28
N ASP A 880 18.09 33.29 -25.99
CA ASP A 880 17.30 34.40 -25.47
C ASP A 880 16.43 34.91 -26.63
N ILE A 881 15.34 34.18 -26.93
CA ILE A 881 14.47 34.47 -28.08
C ILE A 881 13.89 35.88 -28.01
N GLN A 882 13.65 36.38 -26.81
CA GLN A 882 13.01 37.68 -26.61
C GLN A 882 13.94 38.85 -26.99
N ASN A 883 15.23 38.76 -26.63
CA ASN A 883 16.15 39.89 -26.80
C ASN A 883 17.14 39.71 -27.96
N ILE A 884 17.37 38.47 -28.41
CA ILE A 884 18.32 38.13 -29.47
C ILE A 884 17.56 37.42 -30.58
N ARG A 885 17.83 37.80 -31.85
CA ARG A 885 17.28 37.06 -32.99
C ARG A 885 17.78 35.61 -32.96
N PRO A 886 16.89 34.62 -32.78
CA PRO A 886 17.30 33.23 -32.75
C PRO A 886 17.58 32.73 -34.17
N ASN A 887 18.20 31.55 -34.25
CA ASN A 887 18.15 30.77 -35.48
C ASN A 887 16.75 30.18 -35.67
N ILE A 888 16.43 29.81 -36.91
CA ILE A 888 15.26 29.00 -37.26
C ILE A 888 15.59 27.52 -37.02
N GLY A 889 14.64 26.76 -36.48
CA GLY A 889 14.74 25.34 -36.20
C GLY A 889 15.08 25.01 -34.75
N ALA A 890 15.28 23.72 -34.48
CA ALA A 890 15.57 23.19 -33.15
C ALA A 890 16.89 23.69 -32.56
N GLN A 891 17.86 24.07 -33.40
CA GLN A 891 19.10 24.72 -32.97
C GLN A 891 18.95 26.24 -32.94
N ALA A 892 18.18 26.75 -31.99
CA ALA A 892 17.86 28.17 -31.90
C ALA A 892 19.04 29.06 -31.45
N GLY A 893 20.03 28.50 -30.74
CA GLY A 893 21.18 29.26 -30.20
C GLY A 893 22.32 29.43 -31.20
N ASN A 894 23.06 30.53 -31.09
CA ASN A 894 24.18 30.88 -31.99
C ASN A 894 25.49 30.11 -31.71
N GLY A 895 25.48 29.12 -30.82
CA GLY A 895 26.63 28.25 -30.52
C GLY A 895 27.87 28.94 -29.94
N ALA A 896 27.74 30.18 -29.45
CA ALA A 896 28.86 30.96 -28.89
C ALA A 896 28.65 31.29 -27.40
N ASN A 897 29.54 30.72 -26.58
CA ASN A 897 29.86 31.04 -25.17
C ASN A 897 29.05 30.35 -24.03
N GLN A 898 29.75 29.42 -23.38
CA GLN A 898 29.85 29.13 -21.94
C GLN A 898 28.62 29.38 -21.03
N MET A 899 28.02 28.31 -20.46
CA MET A 899 28.14 28.02 -19.02
C MET A 899 27.47 26.71 -18.54
N LYS A 900 28.20 26.05 -17.61
CA LYS A 900 27.84 25.11 -16.52
C LYS A 900 26.56 24.25 -16.60
N CYS A 901 26.77 22.94 -16.76
CA CYS A 901 25.89 21.91 -16.18
C CYS A 901 26.19 21.71 -14.68
N VAL A 902 25.14 21.55 -13.89
CA VAL A 902 25.19 21.05 -12.50
C VAL A 902 24.41 19.72 -12.48
N ASN A 903 25.11 18.64 -12.14
CA ASN A 903 24.68 17.23 -11.90
C ASN A 903 24.08 16.50 -13.12
N ASP A 904 24.47 15.29 -13.56
CA ASP A 904 25.58 14.36 -13.36
C ASP A 904 25.66 13.54 -14.68
N LEU A 905 26.87 13.22 -15.16
CA LEU A 905 27.23 12.37 -16.32
C LEU A 905 26.27 12.37 -17.54
N ALA A 906 26.65 13.07 -18.61
CA ALA A 906 25.96 12.99 -19.90
C ALA A 906 26.54 11.86 -20.77
N LEU A 907 25.67 10.93 -21.20
CA LEU A 907 26.01 9.85 -22.13
C LEU A 907 25.79 10.31 -23.58
N MET A 908 26.85 10.25 -24.40
CA MET A 908 26.73 10.31 -25.84
C MET A 908 27.15 8.95 -26.43
N VAL A 909 26.17 8.21 -26.92
CA VAL A 909 26.43 6.93 -27.59
C VAL A 909 26.85 7.24 -29.02
N ASN A 910 28.06 6.86 -29.40
CA ASN A 910 28.54 6.96 -30.78
C ASN A 910 28.63 5.56 -31.39
N PRO A 911 27.52 5.00 -31.91
CA PRO A 911 27.49 3.65 -32.45
C PRO A 911 28.40 3.47 -33.68
N VAL A 912 28.79 4.55 -34.37
CA VAL A 912 29.62 4.52 -35.59
C VAL A 912 31.10 4.25 -35.30
N ARG A 913 31.57 4.36 -34.06
CA ARG A 913 33.01 4.24 -33.71
C ARG A 913 33.40 3.06 -32.81
N ASN A 914 32.52 2.08 -32.60
CA ASN A 914 32.75 1.00 -31.61
C ASN A 914 33.20 1.56 -30.25
N SER A 915 32.63 2.68 -29.81
CA SER A 915 33.03 3.33 -28.56
C SER A 915 31.91 4.16 -27.97
N ILE A 916 31.78 4.16 -26.64
CA ILE A 916 30.91 5.08 -25.90
C ILE A 916 31.74 6.27 -25.43
N VAL A 917 31.20 7.48 -25.54
CA VAL A 917 31.83 8.68 -24.99
C VAL A 917 30.95 9.23 -23.87
N LEU A 918 31.48 9.22 -22.65
CA LEU A 918 30.87 9.87 -21.49
C LEU A 918 31.50 11.23 -21.29
N SER A 919 30.68 12.26 -21.10
CA SER A 919 31.15 13.56 -20.65
C SER A 919 31.09 13.60 -19.12
N VAL A 920 32.24 13.83 -18.49
CA VAL A 920 32.41 13.91 -17.04
C VAL A 920 32.59 15.38 -16.65
N PRO A 921 31.77 15.92 -15.74
CA PRO A 921 31.92 17.31 -15.28
C PRO A 921 33.32 17.59 -14.75
N GLU A 922 33.83 18.82 -14.94
CA GLU A 922 35.20 19.20 -14.52
C GLU A 922 35.48 18.92 -13.03
N ASN A 923 34.44 18.95 -12.21
CA ASN A 923 34.48 18.71 -10.76
C ASN A 923 34.71 17.23 -10.39
N ASN A 924 34.45 16.29 -11.31
CA ASN A 924 34.57 14.83 -11.14
C ASN A 924 35.70 14.24 -12.00
N THR A 925 36.76 15.00 -12.26
CA THR A 925 37.90 14.56 -13.08
C THR A 925 38.94 13.73 -12.30
N LYS A 926 38.71 13.45 -11.01
CA LYS A 926 39.61 12.67 -10.15
C LYS A 926 38.94 11.39 -9.65
N GLY A 927 39.34 10.26 -10.19
CA GLY A 927 38.84 8.93 -9.81
C GLY A 927 38.81 7.96 -11.01
N SER A 928 38.92 6.66 -10.73
CA SER A 928 38.78 5.61 -11.74
C SER A 928 37.37 5.04 -11.69
N TYR A 929 36.68 5.05 -12.82
CA TYR A 929 35.31 4.54 -12.96
C TYR A 929 35.35 3.14 -13.55
N GLY A 930 34.70 2.17 -12.90
CA GLY A 930 34.52 0.83 -13.45
C GLY A 930 33.36 0.80 -14.44
N PHE A 931 33.49 0.06 -15.55
CA PHE A 931 32.46 -0.01 -16.57
C PHE A 931 32.13 -1.45 -16.95
N GLN A 932 30.84 -1.74 -17.08
CA GLN A 932 30.32 -2.99 -17.62
C GLN A 932 29.23 -2.69 -18.64
N ILE A 933 29.15 -3.50 -19.69
CA ILE A 933 27.95 -3.59 -20.52
C ILE A 933 27.13 -4.72 -19.97
N VAL A 934 25.90 -4.44 -19.61
CA VAL A 934 24.93 -5.45 -19.23
C VAL A 934 23.77 -5.44 -20.22
N ASP A 935 23.12 -6.57 -20.44
CA ASP A 935 21.87 -6.59 -21.19
C ASP A 935 20.74 -5.97 -20.35
N MET A 936 19.57 -5.83 -20.96
CA MET A 936 18.40 -5.26 -20.31
C MET A 936 17.90 -6.08 -19.10
N ALA A 937 18.33 -7.34 -18.95
CA ALA A 937 18.05 -8.17 -17.78
C ALA A 937 19.11 -8.01 -16.67
N GLY A 938 20.10 -7.14 -16.87
CA GLY A 938 21.18 -6.86 -15.92
C GLY A 938 22.32 -7.88 -15.95
N LYS A 939 22.31 -8.83 -16.89
CA LYS A 939 23.40 -9.80 -17.08
C LYS A 939 24.58 -9.11 -17.72
N VAL A 940 25.76 -9.28 -17.12
CA VAL A 940 27.01 -8.72 -17.66
C VAL A 940 27.35 -9.38 -18.98
N ILE A 941 27.32 -8.59 -20.05
CA ILE A 941 27.70 -8.97 -21.42
C ILE A 941 29.18 -8.71 -21.63
N GLN A 942 29.71 -7.59 -21.13
CA GLN A 942 31.13 -7.25 -21.20
C GLN A 942 31.58 -6.54 -19.93
N ASN A 943 32.76 -6.88 -19.43
CA ASN A 943 33.44 -6.10 -18.41
C ASN A 943 34.52 -5.25 -19.09
N LEU A 944 34.37 -3.93 -19.02
CA LEU A 944 35.18 -2.97 -19.78
C LEU A 944 36.36 -2.44 -18.96
N GLY A 945 36.44 -2.78 -17.68
CA GLY A 945 37.52 -2.35 -16.79
C GLY A 945 37.31 -0.93 -16.28
N SER A 946 38.41 -0.26 -15.95
CA SER A 946 38.42 1.03 -15.27
C SER A 946 39.03 2.12 -16.15
N PHE A 947 38.36 3.26 -16.30
CA PHE A 947 38.88 4.39 -17.09
C PHE A 947 38.87 5.69 -16.28
N GLU A 948 39.90 6.51 -16.50
CA GLU A 948 39.99 7.87 -15.94
C GLU A 948 39.57 8.93 -16.98
N PRO A 949 38.91 10.02 -16.56
CA PRO A 949 38.54 11.10 -17.48
C PRO A 949 39.76 11.86 -18.04
N VAL A 950 39.84 12.04 -19.35
CA VAL A 950 40.84 12.88 -20.03
C VAL A 950 40.12 14.06 -20.69
N GLY A 951 40.40 15.28 -20.24
CA GLY A 951 39.77 16.50 -20.78
C GLY A 951 38.25 16.54 -20.57
N GLY A 952 37.76 16.04 -19.43
CA GLY A 952 36.33 15.98 -19.11
C GLY A 952 35.55 14.91 -19.89
N LYS A 953 36.24 13.93 -20.48
CA LYS A 953 35.60 12.83 -21.21
C LYS A 953 36.22 11.48 -20.86
N VAL A 954 35.39 10.45 -20.83
CA VAL A 954 35.82 9.05 -20.80
C VAL A 954 35.39 8.41 -22.11
N THR A 955 36.34 7.88 -22.87
CA THR A 955 36.06 7.13 -24.11
C THR A 955 36.25 5.65 -23.83
N ILE A 956 35.18 4.89 -23.98
CA ILE A 956 35.13 3.48 -23.64
C ILE A 956 35.02 2.68 -24.94
N PRO A 957 36.03 1.86 -25.30
CA PRO A 957 35.93 1.00 -26.48
C PRO A 957 34.90 -0.11 -26.25
N LEU A 958 34.03 -0.33 -27.23
CA LEU A 958 33.10 -1.45 -27.29
C LEU A 958 33.78 -2.60 -28.04
N SER A 959 33.69 -3.82 -27.53
CA SER A 959 34.26 -4.97 -28.24
C SER A 959 33.34 -5.45 -29.37
N SER A 960 33.93 -6.09 -30.38
CA SER A 960 33.25 -6.52 -31.63
C SER A 960 32.16 -7.58 -31.47
N GLY A 961 31.97 -8.12 -30.26
CA GLY A 961 31.03 -9.20 -29.93
C GLY A 961 29.62 -8.77 -29.53
N LEU A 962 29.28 -7.47 -29.53
CA LEU A 962 27.91 -7.01 -29.31
C LEU A 962 27.04 -7.23 -30.55
N TYR A 963 25.79 -7.63 -30.33
CA TYR A 963 24.75 -7.73 -31.35
C TYR A 963 23.89 -6.46 -31.33
N ASN A 964 23.11 -6.21 -32.40
CA ASN A 964 22.19 -5.07 -32.41
C ASN A 964 21.17 -5.25 -31.29
N GLY A 965 21.04 -4.25 -30.42
CA GLY A 965 20.23 -4.37 -29.22
C GLY A 965 20.42 -3.22 -28.25
N VAL A 966 19.57 -3.16 -27.24
CA VAL A 966 19.68 -2.20 -26.14
C VAL A 966 20.51 -2.84 -25.03
N TYR A 967 21.45 -2.08 -24.51
CA TYR A 967 22.33 -2.46 -23.42
C TYR A 967 22.35 -1.38 -22.35
N ILE A 968 22.79 -1.71 -21.15
CA ILE A 968 23.04 -0.76 -20.07
C ILE A 968 24.54 -0.67 -19.85
N LEU A 969 25.09 0.53 -19.97
CA LEU A 969 26.42 0.85 -19.47
C LEU A 969 26.32 1.03 -17.95
N ARG A 970 26.74 0.00 -17.22
CA ARG A 970 26.85 0.04 -15.77
C ARG A 970 28.18 0.70 -15.40
N ILE A 971 28.11 1.80 -14.64
CA ILE A 971 29.25 2.55 -14.13
C ILE A 971 29.35 2.30 -12.63
N ASN A 972 30.50 1.82 -12.18
CA ASN A 972 30.80 1.56 -10.77
C ASN A 972 31.76 2.63 -10.25
N GLU A 973 31.32 3.43 -9.30
CA GLU A 973 32.13 4.44 -8.59
C GLU A 973 32.07 4.17 -7.09
N GLN A 974 33.15 3.63 -6.52
CA GLN A 974 33.23 3.28 -5.10
C GLN A 974 32.05 2.38 -4.65
N ASN A 975 31.09 2.92 -3.89
CA ASN A 975 29.89 2.24 -3.37
C ASN A 975 28.61 2.57 -4.16
N ARG A 976 28.71 3.25 -5.29
CA ARG A 976 27.58 3.66 -6.14
C ARG A 976 27.67 3.00 -7.49
N GLN A 977 26.52 2.59 -8.00
CA GLN A 977 26.38 2.02 -9.31
C GLN A 977 25.38 2.85 -10.10
N TYR A 978 25.78 3.29 -11.29
CA TYR A 978 24.94 4.01 -12.24
C TYR A 978 24.66 3.09 -13.42
N GLY A 979 23.46 3.17 -13.99
CA GLY A 979 23.11 2.49 -15.23
C GLY A 979 22.74 3.52 -16.28
N LEU A 980 23.42 3.50 -17.42
CA LEU A 980 23.09 4.35 -18.56
C LEU A 980 22.77 3.48 -19.75
N SER A 981 21.50 3.40 -20.09
CA SER A 981 21.07 2.61 -21.22
C SER A 981 21.46 3.23 -22.55
N PHE A 982 21.83 2.39 -23.50
CA PHE A 982 22.17 2.79 -24.86
C PHE A 982 21.67 1.78 -25.87
N LEU A 983 21.25 2.29 -27.03
CA LEU A 983 21.00 1.46 -28.20
C LEU A 983 22.33 1.24 -28.94
N TYR A 984 22.70 -0.02 -29.13
CA TYR A 984 23.83 -0.40 -29.97
C TYR A 984 23.31 -0.96 -31.30
N LEU A 985 23.70 -0.34 -32.40
CA LEU A 985 23.42 -0.78 -33.76
C LEU A 985 24.76 -0.97 -34.47
N LYS A 986 25.07 -2.22 -34.79
CA LYS A 986 26.16 -2.61 -35.70
C LYS A 986 25.59 -2.57 -37.12
N GLU A 987 26.21 -1.77 -37.98
CA GLU A 987 25.92 -1.74 -39.42
C GLU A 987 26.15 -3.11 -40.09
#